data_AF-A0A846B3E1-F1
#
_entry.id   AF-A0A846B3E1-F1
#
_cell.length_a   1.000
_cell.length_b   1.000
_cell.length_c   1.000
_cell.angle_alpha   90.00
_cell.angle_beta   90.00
_cell.angle_gamma   90.00
#
_symmetry.space_group_name_H-M   'P 1'
#
loop_
_entity.id
_entity.type
_entity.pdbx_description
1 polymer ?
#
loop_
_entity_poly.entity_id
_entity_poly.type
_entity_poly.pdbx_seq_one_letter_code
_entity_poly.pdbx_strand_id
1 'polypeptide(L)'
;LDNDSATTPIDTPVTLNIADNDTPIDLTSIDLDPDTPGIQKTLEIPEQGTFEVDDDGNVTFTPSPGFTGEVSIPYVADDPNGNPLDPANISIDVIGTPPPTPAPTPAPTPAPTPAPTPAPTPAPTPAPTPAPTPAPTPAPTPAPTPAPTPAPTPAPTPAPTPEPTPAPTPAPTPAPTPEPTPAPTPEPTPEPTPEPTPEPTPAPTPEPTPEPTPEPTPEPTPEPTPEPTPEPTPEPTPINEDRSCPPPPTIELVDLPILPSIVIDETNLFEELFFGTEASELITNISIRQRQAFDALGGNDTVEGLDSNDIIYGGEGEDLIFANRGSDFVNGKEQEDIINLGKEDDTGRGGKQDDVIWGDIGNDLVLGDNDDDTLWGGTAGGTDKDFAGSDTMNGGRGNDFLNGNRHNDMLMGGKDNDEVRGGKESDTIFGQEGNDLLMGENGDDQIVGDPSSSSSEEEVGEDSVYGGRGDDIMQGSRGNDLMYGGKQDDFIYGGKDDDSIFGDQGNDTLLGEEGDDVIYGGNNSVTDPDVSGQDFISGGVGNDFLSGNYAADTILGGEDNDTSRGGKGDDLIYGQSGDDLLFGDQGNDTLCGCEGNDTLYGDNPGLSAAVGTQDQQDELFGGAGDDLIFGNQGDDQLFGEGDNDTMLGGEDNDSLFGSLGNDSLLGEAGDDFFSGGEGDDTFTGGSGGDRFLVNFNQGVDIITDFNINQDFLVLGDGLSIDEQSLTIETVGENISILWNDQLLVTLENLSATSEQIASRLTTLNDSFFI
;
A
#
# COMPACT_ATOMS: atom_id res chain seq x y z
N LEU A 1 -31.95 -1.36 -29.55
CA LEU A 1 -31.76 -1.58 -28.12
C LEU A 1 -30.49 -2.41 -28.02
N ASP A 2 -29.56 -1.99 -27.18
CA ASP A 2 -28.35 -2.71 -26.84
C ASP A 2 -28.59 -3.52 -25.57
N ASN A 3 -27.75 -4.52 -25.30
CA ASN A 3 -27.94 -5.33 -24.09
C ASN A 3 -27.36 -4.61 -22.88
N ASP A 4 -28.06 -4.71 -21.76
CA ASP A 4 -27.65 -4.14 -20.49
C ASP A 4 -27.19 -5.23 -19.52
N SER A 5 -26.14 -4.95 -18.76
CA SER A 5 -25.66 -5.87 -17.74
C SER A 5 -25.24 -5.17 -16.46
N ALA A 6 -25.46 -5.82 -15.31
CA ALA A 6 -24.92 -5.39 -14.03
C ALA A 6 -24.62 -6.59 -13.12
N THR A 7 -23.78 -6.38 -12.12
CA THR A 7 -23.43 -7.39 -11.10
C THR A 7 -23.80 -6.88 -9.72
N THR A 8 -24.27 -7.76 -8.83
CA THR A 8 -24.62 -7.37 -7.46
C THR A 8 -24.39 -8.48 -6.43
N PRO A 9 -23.97 -8.16 -5.19
CA PRO A 9 -23.91 -9.15 -4.12
C PRO A 9 -25.28 -9.77 -3.79
N ILE A 10 -25.25 -10.99 -3.24
CA ILE A 10 -26.44 -11.67 -2.74
C ILE A 10 -27.27 -10.74 -1.81
N ASP A 11 -28.59 -10.81 -1.96
CA ASP A 11 -29.56 -10.01 -1.19
C ASP A 11 -29.45 -8.48 -1.37
N THR A 12 -28.67 -7.99 -2.33
CA THR A 12 -28.47 -6.56 -2.60
C THR A 12 -29.19 -6.14 -3.90
N PRO A 13 -30.04 -5.09 -3.89
CA PRO A 13 -30.63 -4.56 -5.10
C PRO A 13 -29.60 -3.80 -5.96
N VAL A 14 -29.73 -3.89 -7.29
CA VAL A 14 -28.91 -3.14 -8.25
C VAL A 14 -29.78 -2.36 -9.20
N THR A 15 -29.32 -1.18 -9.60
CA THR A 15 -30.04 -0.30 -10.54
C THR A 15 -29.12 0.09 -11.68
N LEU A 16 -29.62 -0.03 -12.90
CA LEU A 16 -28.94 0.38 -14.12
C LEU A 16 -29.89 1.22 -14.98
N ASN A 17 -29.36 2.18 -15.73
CA ASN A 17 -30.17 2.99 -16.62
C ASN A 17 -30.03 2.49 -18.06
N ILE A 18 -31.09 1.88 -18.59
CA ILE A 18 -31.08 1.31 -19.95
C ILE A 18 -31.02 2.40 -21.03
N ALA A 19 -31.24 3.66 -20.67
CA ALA A 19 -31.12 4.77 -21.61
C ALA A 19 -29.66 5.22 -21.84
N ASP A 20 -28.69 4.72 -21.07
CA ASP A 20 -27.29 5.18 -21.11
C ASP A 20 -26.56 4.69 -22.37
N ASN A 21 -26.85 3.47 -22.85
CA ASN A 21 -26.27 2.88 -24.06
C ASN A 21 -27.25 2.83 -25.25
N ASP A 22 -28.55 3.04 -25.03
CA ASP A 22 -29.56 2.95 -26.07
C ASP A 22 -29.72 4.24 -26.90
N THR A 23 -29.86 4.11 -28.23
CA THR A 23 -30.26 5.23 -29.11
C THR A 23 -31.57 5.84 -28.63
N PRO A 24 -31.82 7.16 -28.74
CA PRO A 24 -32.89 7.84 -28.00
C PRO A 24 -34.21 7.06 -28.04
N ILE A 25 -34.65 6.56 -26.89
CA ILE A 25 -35.87 5.76 -26.74
C ILE A 25 -37.00 6.60 -26.13
N ASP A 26 -38.26 6.26 -26.42
CA ASP A 26 -39.39 6.76 -25.65
C ASP A 26 -39.46 5.99 -24.32
N LEU A 27 -38.94 6.56 -23.24
CA LEU A 27 -38.91 5.94 -21.90
C LEU A 27 -40.30 5.51 -21.40
N THR A 28 -41.37 6.14 -21.90
CA THR A 28 -42.74 5.77 -21.53
C THR A 28 -43.22 4.48 -22.20
N SER A 29 -42.48 3.98 -23.19
CA SER A 29 -42.79 2.77 -23.96
C SER A 29 -42.04 1.51 -23.51
N ILE A 30 -41.07 1.63 -22.59
CA ILE A 30 -40.27 0.50 -22.09
C ILE A 30 -41.18 -0.56 -21.46
N ASP A 31 -41.11 -1.78 -22.01
CA ASP A 31 -41.85 -2.95 -21.60
C ASP A 31 -40.87 -4.11 -21.26
N LEU A 32 -40.86 -4.51 -19.99
CA LEU A 32 -39.99 -5.57 -19.45
C LEU A 32 -40.53 -6.99 -19.69
N ASP A 33 -41.77 -7.14 -20.19
CA ASP A 33 -42.36 -8.45 -20.50
C ASP A 33 -43.12 -8.41 -21.83
N PRO A 34 -42.41 -8.43 -22.97
CA PRO A 34 -43.01 -8.30 -24.30
C PRO A 34 -43.98 -9.44 -24.67
N ASP A 35 -43.96 -10.54 -23.94
CA ASP A 35 -44.87 -11.67 -24.13
C ASP A 35 -46.25 -11.43 -23.47
N THR A 36 -46.36 -10.46 -22.55
CA THR A 36 -47.62 -10.11 -21.88
C THR A 36 -48.26 -8.88 -22.52
N PRO A 37 -49.53 -8.92 -22.99
CA PRO A 37 -50.16 -7.77 -23.62
C PRO A 37 -50.24 -6.54 -22.70
N GLY A 38 -49.54 -5.46 -23.03
CA GLY A 38 -49.51 -4.22 -22.25
C GLY A 38 -48.17 -3.51 -22.38
N ILE A 39 -47.88 -2.63 -21.43
CA ILE A 39 -46.52 -2.17 -21.10
C ILE A 39 -46.30 -2.59 -19.66
N GLN A 40 -45.27 -3.39 -19.40
CA GLN A 40 -45.00 -3.98 -18.10
C GLN A 40 -43.79 -3.29 -17.50
N LYS A 41 -44.05 -2.42 -16.53
CA LYS A 41 -43.02 -1.70 -15.79
C LYS A 41 -42.41 -2.52 -14.63
N THR A 42 -42.94 -3.72 -14.40
CA THR A 42 -42.48 -4.64 -13.36
C THR A 42 -42.57 -6.08 -13.88
N LEU A 43 -41.53 -6.88 -13.66
CA LEU A 43 -41.49 -8.30 -13.98
C LEU A 43 -40.91 -9.09 -12.79
N GLU A 44 -41.69 -10.03 -12.26
CA GLU A 44 -41.26 -10.96 -11.21
C GLU A 44 -40.80 -12.28 -11.84
N ILE A 45 -39.55 -12.67 -11.57
CA ILE A 45 -38.98 -13.96 -11.97
C ILE A 45 -39.01 -14.89 -10.74
N PRO A 46 -39.85 -15.95 -10.75
CA PRO A 46 -40.04 -16.79 -9.58
C PRO A 46 -38.73 -17.35 -9.03
N GLU A 47 -38.52 -17.22 -7.73
CA GLU A 47 -37.34 -17.70 -6.99
C GLU A 47 -36.02 -16.97 -7.32
N GLN A 48 -36.02 -15.97 -8.22
CA GLN A 48 -34.82 -15.24 -8.63
C GLN A 48 -34.86 -13.77 -8.20
N GLY A 49 -35.96 -13.05 -8.40
CA GLY A 49 -36.08 -11.64 -8.03
C GLY A 49 -37.09 -10.87 -8.86
N THR A 50 -37.14 -9.56 -8.67
CA THR A 50 -38.08 -8.65 -9.35
C THR A 50 -37.35 -7.51 -10.04
N PHE A 51 -37.68 -7.27 -11.32
CA PHE A 51 -37.27 -6.09 -12.08
C PHE A 51 -38.36 -5.03 -12.02
N GLU A 52 -38.00 -3.77 -11.80
CA GLU A 52 -38.86 -2.60 -11.88
C GLU A 52 -38.18 -1.48 -12.66
N VAL A 53 -38.90 -0.82 -13.57
CA VAL A 53 -38.37 0.33 -14.33
C VAL A 53 -39.16 1.60 -14.01
N ASP A 54 -38.45 2.69 -13.73
CA ASP A 54 -39.03 3.99 -13.45
C ASP A 54 -39.33 4.83 -14.72
N ASP A 55 -39.76 6.08 -14.53
CA ASP A 55 -40.10 7.00 -15.62
C ASP A 55 -38.85 7.61 -16.29
N ASP A 56 -37.68 7.50 -15.64
CA ASP A 56 -36.39 8.03 -16.10
C ASP A 56 -35.55 6.97 -16.84
N GLY A 57 -35.99 5.70 -16.85
CA GLY A 57 -35.31 4.59 -17.54
C GLY A 57 -34.46 3.71 -16.63
N ASN A 58 -34.46 3.97 -15.32
CA ASN A 58 -33.69 3.16 -14.38
C ASN A 58 -34.42 1.86 -14.09
N VAL A 59 -33.77 0.74 -14.37
CA VAL A 59 -34.23 -0.61 -14.06
C VAL A 59 -33.55 -1.08 -12.78
N THR A 60 -34.33 -1.28 -11.72
CA THR A 60 -33.86 -1.89 -10.47
C THR A 60 -34.22 -3.37 -10.44
N PHE A 61 -33.22 -4.22 -10.24
CA PHE A 61 -33.40 -5.63 -9.89
C PHE A 61 -33.25 -5.83 -8.39
N THR A 62 -34.25 -6.44 -7.75
CA THR A 62 -34.21 -6.86 -6.34
C THR A 62 -34.16 -8.39 -6.28
N PRO A 63 -33.03 -9.00 -5.89
CA PRO A 63 -32.92 -10.45 -5.77
C PRO A 63 -33.91 -11.04 -4.75
N SER A 64 -34.39 -12.25 -5.02
CA SER A 64 -35.07 -13.05 -3.99
C SER A 64 -34.07 -13.48 -2.92
N PRO A 65 -34.44 -13.53 -1.63
CA PRO A 65 -33.52 -13.89 -0.56
C PRO A 65 -32.77 -15.20 -0.81
N GLY A 66 -31.44 -15.14 -0.85
CA GLY A 66 -30.55 -16.29 -1.06
C GLY A 66 -30.37 -16.71 -2.53
N PHE A 67 -30.83 -15.94 -3.51
CA PHE A 67 -30.59 -16.22 -4.93
C PHE A 67 -29.15 -15.87 -5.33
N THR A 68 -28.52 -16.76 -6.10
CA THR A 68 -27.17 -16.56 -6.69
C THR A 68 -27.15 -17.08 -8.11
N GLY A 69 -26.43 -16.39 -9.00
CA GLY A 69 -26.30 -16.71 -10.42
C GLY A 69 -26.98 -15.70 -11.34
N GLU A 70 -26.90 -15.97 -12.64
CA GLU A 70 -27.37 -15.06 -13.68
C GLU A 70 -28.90 -15.13 -13.89
N VAL A 71 -29.53 -13.96 -13.96
CA VAL A 71 -30.91 -13.77 -14.42
C VAL A 71 -30.92 -12.85 -15.63
N SER A 72 -31.66 -13.22 -16.69
CA SER A 72 -31.74 -12.43 -17.92
C SER A 72 -33.19 -12.33 -18.40
N ILE A 73 -33.64 -11.11 -18.74
CA ILE A 73 -34.97 -10.82 -19.26
C ILE A 73 -34.89 -10.05 -20.59
N PRO A 74 -35.78 -10.32 -21.56
CA PRO A 74 -35.89 -9.50 -22.75
C PRO A 74 -36.73 -8.24 -22.47
N TYR A 75 -36.40 -7.11 -23.11
CA TYR A 75 -37.22 -5.90 -23.09
C TYR A 75 -37.39 -5.30 -24.49
N VAL A 76 -38.44 -4.49 -24.64
CA VAL A 76 -38.72 -3.72 -25.85
C VAL A 76 -39.06 -2.27 -25.52
N ALA A 77 -38.82 -1.38 -26.48
CA ALA A 77 -39.19 0.02 -26.43
C ALA A 77 -39.42 0.56 -27.85
N ASP A 78 -40.08 1.70 -27.95
CA ASP A 78 -40.26 2.47 -29.18
C ASP A 78 -39.23 3.61 -29.27
N ASP A 79 -38.94 4.05 -30.49
CA ASP A 79 -38.22 5.30 -30.76
C ASP A 79 -39.10 6.53 -30.37
N PRO A 80 -38.55 7.76 -30.34
CA PRO A 80 -39.30 8.96 -29.93
C PRO A 80 -40.38 9.36 -30.94
N ASN A 81 -40.48 8.67 -32.08
CA ASN A 81 -41.51 8.82 -33.09
C ASN A 81 -42.61 7.74 -32.99
N GLY A 82 -42.50 6.82 -32.02
CA GLY A 82 -43.45 5.71 -31.78
C GLY A 82 -43.27 4.51 -32.72
N ASN A 83 -42.07 4.28 -33.25
CA ASN A 83 -41.74 3.06 -33.99
C ASN A 83 -41.07 2.03 -33.08
N PRO A 84 -41.48 0.75 -33.11
CA PRO A 84 -40.86 -0.28 -32.28
C PRO A 84 -39.41 -0.53 -32.68
N LEU A 85 -38.53 -0.63 -31.69
CA LEU A 85 -37.13 -1.01 -31.85
C LEU A 85 -36.96 -2.52 -31.75
N ASP A 86 -35.81 -3.03 -32.22
CA ASP A 86 -35.46 -4.44 -32.07
C ASP A 86 -35.25 -4.76 -30.57
N PRO A 87 -35.75 -5.91 -30.05
CA PRO A 87 -35.62 -6.29 -28.64
C PRO A 87 -34.16 -6.50 -28.20
N ALA A 88 -33.88 -6.23 -26.93
CA ALA A 88 -32.61 -6.53 -26.27
C ALA A 88 -32.82 -7.21 -24.91
N ASN A 89 -31.74 -7.55 -24.21
CA ASN A 89 -31.79 -8.23 -22.92
C ASN A 89 -31.15 -7.39 -21.81
N ILE A 90 -31.70 -7.55 -20.60
CA ILE A 90 -31.10 -7.09 -19.35
C ILE A 90 -30.62 -8.33 -18.60
N SER A 91 -29.32 -8.43 -18.32
CA SER A 91 -28.69 -9.54 -17.59
C SER A 91 -28.11 -9.06 -16.25
N ILE A 92 -28.48 -9.70 -15.14
CA ILE A 92 -27.93 -9.43 -13.82
C ILE A 92 -27.24 -10.68 -13.29
N ASP A 93 -25.96 -10.56 -12.90
CA ASP A 93 -25.26 -11.62 -12.18
C ASP A 93 -25.27 -11.35 -10.67
N VAL A 94 -25.86 -12.28 -9.90
CA VAL A 94 -25.92 -12.18 -8.43
C VAL A 94 -24.83 -13.04 -7.82
N ILE A 95 -23.78 -12.39 -7.33
CA ILE A 95 -22.60 -13.06 -6.76
C ILE A 95 -22.87 -13.45 -5.29
N GLY A 96 -22.68 -14.73 -4.99
CA GLY A 96 -22.76 -15.22 -3.61
C GLY A 96 -21.55 -14.77 -2.79
N THR A 97 -21.73 -14.54 -1.49
CA THR A 97 -20.58 -14.41 -0.59
C THR A 97 -19.82 -15.74 -0.54
N PRO A 98 -18.47 -15.74 -0.63
CA PRO A 98 -17.69 -16.96 -0.45
C PRO A 98 -17.99 -17.53 0.94
N PRO A 99 -18.13 -18.86 1.09
CA PRO A 99 -18.42 -19.44 2.40
C PRO A 99 -17.26 -19.13 3.36
N PRO A 100 -17.53 -18.76 4.63
CA PRO A 100 -16.45 -18.64 5.61
C PRO A 100 -15.72 -19.97 5.71
N THR A 101 -14.41 -19.92 5.52
CA THR A 101 -13.52 -21.08 5.67
C THR A 101 -13.77 -21.74 7.02
N PRO A 102 -14.14 -23.03 7.08
CA PRO A 102 -14.41 -23.68 8.36
C PRO A 102 -13.11 -23.75 9.17
N ALA A 103 -13.15 -23.20 10.38
CA ALA A 103 -12.06 -23.29 11.35
C ALA A 103 -11.54 -24.74 11.45
N PRO A 104 -10.20 -24.95 11.45
CA PRO A 104 -9.64 -26.28 11.51
C PRO A 104 -10.09 -26.99 12.80
N THR A 105 -10.76 -28.12 12.63
CA THR A 105 -11.08 -29.02 13.76
C THR A 105 -9.76 -29.56 14.32
N PRO A 106 -9.44 -29.40 15.62
CA PRO A 106 -8.19 -29.91 16.19
C PRO A 106 -8.13 -31.43 16.04
N ALA A 107 -7.12 -31.92 15.33
CA ALA A 107 -6.83 -33.35 15.28
C ALA A 107 -6.44 -33.84 16.68
N PRO A 108 -6.91 -35.01 17.14
CA PRO A 108 -6.57 -35.51 18.46
C PRO A 108 -5.09 -35.85 18.55
N THR A 109 -4.38 -35.16 19.45
CA THR A 109 -2.97 -35.40 19.82
C THR A 109 -2.75 -36.86 20.22
N PRO A 110 -1.89 -37.63 19.53
CA PRO A 110 -1.47 -38.95 19.99
C PRO A 110 -0.56 -38.80 21.22
N ALA A 111 -0.85 -39.55 22.27
CA ALA A 111 -0.04 -39.57 23.49
C ALA A 111 1.44 -39.90 23.19
N PRO A 112 2.41 -39.26 23.89
CA PRO A 112 3.82 -39.40 23.58
C PRO A 112 4.30 -40.83 23.87
N THR A 113 4.91 -41.45 22.85
CA THR A 113 5.63 -42.72 23.00
C THR A 113 7.03 -42.41 23.56
N PRO A 114 7.49 -43.07 24.64
CA PRO A 114 8.78 -42.77 25.24
C PRO A 114 9.94 -43.11 24.28
N ALA A 115 10.85 -42.15 24.11
CA ALA A 115 12.05 -42.26 23.28
C ALA A 115 12.96 -43.41 23.72
N PRO A 116 13.57 -44.18 22.79
CA PRO A 116 14.52 -45.21 23.14
C PRO A 116 15.86 -44.61 23.57
N THR A 117 16.35 -45.03 24.74
CA THR A 117 17.66 -44.69 25.28
C THR A 117 18.78 -45.13 24.32
N PRO A 118 19.74 -44.26 23.92
CA PRO A 118 20.87 -44.68 23.09
C PRO A 118 21.82 -45.61 23.84
N ALA A 119 22.16 -46.74 23.23
CA ALA A 119 23.25 -47.59 23.70
C ALA A 119 24.62 -46.93 23.40
N PRO A 120 25.64 -47.14 24.24
CA PRO A 120 26.93 -46.44 24.09
C PRO A 120 27.70 -46.92 22.85
N THR A 121 28.06 -45.96 21.99
CA THR A 121 28.91 -46.15 20.80
C THR A 121 30.34 -46.54 21.20
N PRO A 122 30.92 -47.63 20.68
CA PRO A 122 32.32 -47.97 20.92
C PRO A 122 33.27 -47.10 20.10
N ALA A 123 34.38 -46.69 20.72
CA ALA A 123 35.43 -45.87 20.11
C ALA A 123 36.01 -46.50 18.82
N PRO A 124 36.36 -45.68 17.80
CA PRO A 124 36.81 -46.19 16.51
C PRO A 124 38.21 -46.80 16.58
N THR A 125 38.36 -47.98 15.99
CA THR A 125 39.66 -48.62 15.71
C THR A 125 40.14 -48.16 14.32
N PRO A 126 41.42 -47.77 14.15
CA PRO A 126 41.91 -47.19 12.88
C PRO A 126 42.09 -48.26 11.79
N ALA A 127 41.60 -47.97 10.59
CA ALA A 127 41.82 -48.75 9.37
C ALA A 127 42.95 -48.13 8.50
N PRO A 128 43.62 -48.92 7.65
CA PRO A 128 44.97 -48.63 7.16
C PRO A 128 45.02 -47.69 5.96
N THR A 129 46.09 -46.90 5.89
CA THR A 129 46.46 -45.99 4.80
C THR A 129 46.73 -46.71 3.48
N PRO A 130 46.04 -46.37 2.38
CA PRO A 130 46.45 -46.74 1.02
C PRO A 130 47.43 -45.73 0.42
N ALA A 131 48.37 -46.25 -0.38
CA ALA A 131 49.40 -45.50 -1.11
C ALA A 131 48.81 -44.59 -2.24
N PRO A 132 49.52 -43.54 -2.67
CA PRO A 132 49.01 -42.57 -3.64
C PRO A 132 48.95 -43.15 -5.07
N THR A 133 47.85 -42.90 -5.77
CA THR A 133 47.67 -43.20 -7.20
C THR A 133 47.76 -41.89 -8.01
N PRO A 134 48.53 -41.83 -9.12
CA PRO A 134 48.75 -40.60 -9.88
C PRO A 134 47.54 -40.16 -10.72
N ALA A 135 47.41 -38.85 -10.89
CA ALA A 135 46.36 -38.16 -11.63
C ALA A 135 46.26 -38.55 -13.12
N PRO A 136 45.05 -38.55 -13.71
CA PRO A 136 44.86 -38.75 -15.15
C PRO A 136 45.21 -37.49 -15.95
N THR A 137 45.89 -37.69 -17.08
CA THR A 137 46.20 -36.68 -18.12
C THR A 137 45.01 -36.52 -19.07
N PRO A 138 44.60 -35.29 -19.46
CA PRO A 138 43.58 -35.08 -20.50
C PRO A 138 44.07 -35.44 -21.92
N ALA A 139 43.16 -35.99 -22.73
CA ALA A 139 43.36 -36.31 -24.15
C ALA A 139 43.10 -35.08 -25.07
N PRO A 140 43.59 -35.05 -26.33
CA PRO A 140 43.67 -33.85 -27.15
C PRO A 140 42.47 -33.62 -28.11
N THR A 141 42.10 -32.36 -28.31
CA THR A 141 41.13 -31.87 -29.31
C THR A 141 41.82 -31.52 -30.65
N PRO A 142 41.20 -31.77 -31.83
CA PRO A 142 41.85 -31.64 -33.15
C PRO A 142 41.93 -30.20 -33.71
N ALA A 143 42.91 -29.99 -34.60
CA ALA A 143 43.32 -28.71 -35.18
C ALA A 143 42.63 -28.36 -36.52
N PRO A 144 42.44 -27.06 -36.85
CA PRO A 144 42.14 -26.62 -38.22
C PRO A 144 43.41 -26.34 -39.06
N THR A 145 43.25 -26.45 -40.38
CA THR A 145 44.26 -26.42 -41.46
C THR A 145 44.55 -24.97 -41.96
N PRO A 146 45.75 -24.65 -42.52
CA PRO A 146 46.18 -23.26 -42.75
C PRO A 146 46.16 -22.79 -44.22
N ALA A 147 46.12 -21.47 -44.43
CA ALA A 147 46.84 -20.71 -45.48
C ALA A 147 46.62 -19.18 -45.32
N PRO A 148 47.38 -18.28 -45.97
CA PRO A 148 48.81 -18.03 -45.78
C PRO A 148 49.14 -16.52 -45.53
N THR A 149 50.35 -16.28 -45.00
CA THR A 149 50.96 -14.97 -44.73
C THR A 149 51.26 -14.14 -45.99
N PRO A 150 51.31 -12.80 -45.88
CA PRO A 150 52.55 -12.14 -46.31
C PRO A 150 53.04 -10.97 -45.41
N ALA A 151 54.36 -11.02 -45.16
CA ALA A 151 55.40 -9.98 -45.03
C ALA A 151 55.25 -8.75 -44.08
N PRO A 152 56.34 -8.36 -43.37
CA PRO A 152 56.32 -7.30 -42.37
C PRO A 152 56.81 -5.93 -42.90
N THR A 153 56.28 -4.84 -42.35
CA THR A 153 56.88 -3.48 -42.41
C THR A 153 56.46 -2.67 -41.15
N PRO A 154 57.12 -1.55 -40.78
CA PRO A 154 57.96 -1.45 -39.60
C PRO A 154 57.42 -0.52 -38.50
N ALA A 155 57.99 -0.66 -37.30
CA ALA A 155 57.71 0.16 -36.11
C ALA A 155 57.99 1.67 -36.28
N PRO A 156 57.18 2.55 -35.69
CA PRO A 156 57.57 3.91 -35.37
C PRO A 156 58.00 4.07 -33.89
N THR A 157 59.00 4.93 -33.72
CA THR A 157 59.66 5.45 -32.52
C THR A 157 58.71 6.07 -31.48
N PRO A 158 59.03 5.99 -30.16
CA PRO A 158 58.21 6.58 -29.09
C PRO A 158 58.33 8.12 -29.01
N ALA A 159 57.20 8.80 -28.82
CA ALA A 159 57.09 10.20 -28.42
C ALA A 159 56.61 10.30 -26.95
N PRO A 160 56.92 11.39 -26.23
CA PRO A 160 57.24 11.32 -24.81
C PRO A 160 56.03 11.43 -23.88
N THR A 161 56.21 10.84 -22.69
CA THR A 161 55.36 10.85 -21.50
C THR A 161 54.99 12.28 -21.04
N PRO A 162 53.74 12.57 -20.65
CA PRO A 162 53.43 13.73 -19.84
C PRO A 162 53.70 13.45 -18.35
N GLU A 163 54.53 14.28 -17.72
CA GLU A 163 54.77 14.35 -16.27
C GLU A 163 53.57 14.99 -15.53
N PRO A 164 53.43 14.74 -14.21
CA PRO A 164 52.24 15.04 -13.43
C PRO A 164 52.09 16.54 -13.14
N THR A 165 50.84 17.03 -13.14
CA THR A 165 50.51 18.41 -12.76
C THR A 165 50.47 18.52 -11.23
N PRO A 166 51.23 19.44 -10.59
CA PRO A 166 51.16 19.66 -9.15
C PRO A 166 50.03 20.63 -8.79
N ALA A 167 49.32 20.30 -7.70
CA ALA A 167 48.41 21.18 -6.98
C ALA A 167 49.13 22.45 -6.46
N PRO A 168 48.49 23.63 -6.44
CA PRO A 168 48.98 24.77 -5.68
C PRO A 168 48.33 24.86 -4.29
N THR A 169 49.17 24.82 -3.27
CA THR A 169 48.92 25.11 -1.85
C THR A 169 48.52 26.58 -1.58
N PRO A 170 47.70 26.88 -0.56
CA PRO A 170 47.21 28.23 -0.26
C PRO A 170 48.09 29.00 0.74
N ALA A 171 48.06 30.35 0.67
CA ALA A 171 48.18 31.34 1.78
C ALA A 171 48.41 32.78 1.24
N PRO A 172 48.18 33.88 2.01
CA PRO A 172 47.06 34.18 2.94
C PRO A 172 46.51 35.64 2.84
N THR A 173 45.30 35.89 3.42
CA THR A 173 44.72 37.17 3.96
C THR A 173 44.28 38.29 2.97
N PRO A 174 43.26 39.17 3.26
CA PRO A 174 42.67 39.52 4.56
C PRO A 174 41.12 39.64 4.68
N ALA A 175 40.70 39.85 5.93
CA ALA A 175 39.37 40.03 6.52
C ALA A 175 38.44 41.08 5.84
N PRO A 176 37.11 41.05 6.11
CA PRO A 176 36.09 41.66 5.27
C PRO A 176 35.88 43.15 5.58
N THR A 177 35.45 43.92 4.58
CA THR A 177 34.91 45.29 4.77
C THR A 177 33.87 45.56 3.69
N PRO A 178 32.74 46.21 4.01
CA PRO A 178 31.45 46.02 3.35
C PRO A 178 31.23 46.93 2.13
N GLU A 179 30.28 46.54 1.27
CA GLU A 179 29.77 47.39 0.19
C GLU A 179 29.00 48.62 0.72
N PRO A 180 28.93 49.72 -0.07
CA PRO A 180 28.39 51.00 0.38
C PRO A 180 26.87 51.13 0.21
N THR A 181 26.22 51.58 1.29
CA THR A 181 24.88 52.15 1.36
C THR A 181 24.73 53.42 0.49
N PRO A 182 23.57 53.68 -0.14
CA PRO A 182 23.16 55.05 -0.50
C PRO A 182 22.60 55.80 0.72
N ALA A 183 23.21 56.95 1.05
CA ALA A 183 22.91 57.83 2.16
C ALA A 183 21.63 58.72 1.95
N PRO A 184 21.13 59.41 2.99
CA PRO A 184 19.71 59.77 3.20
C PRO A 184 19.36 61.25 2.89
N THR A 185 18.06 61.59 2.92
CA THR A 185 17.55 62.96 3.19
C THR A 185 16.11 62.88 3.73
N PRO A 186 15.59 63.84 4.51
CA PRO A 186 15.37 63.66 5.94
C PRO A 186 13.91 63.85 6.40
N GLU A 187 13.65 63.38 7.63
CA GLU A 187 12.48 63.73 8.45
C GLU A 187 12.25 65.25 8.58
N PRO A 188 11.04 65.63 9.02
CA PRO A 188 10.96 66.06 10.42
C PRO A 188 9.76 65.49 11.20
N THR A 189 10.07 65.03 12.41
CA THR A 189 9.21 64.89 13.61
C THR A 189 8.91 66.28 14.25
N PRO A 190 8.21 66.39 15.40
CA PRO A 190 6.87 65.90 15.78
C PRO A 190 6.02 67.02 16.47
N GLU A 191 4.76 66.70 16.80
CA GLU A 191 3.95 67.11 18.00
C GLU A 191 2.45 67.22 17.64
N PRO A 192 1.50 67.07 18.60
CA PRO A 192 1.55 66.26 19.82
C PRO A 192 0.24 65.44 20.05
N THR A 193 0.33 64.54 21.02
CA THR A 193 -0.76 63.88 21.76
C THR A 193 -1.82 64.88 22.27
N PRO A 194 -3.02 64.39 22.62
CA PRO A 194 -3.28 64.38 24.07
C PRO A 194 -3.92 63.09 24.59
N GLU A 195 -3.56 62.85 25.83
CA GLU A 195 -4.04 61.89 26.83
C GLU A 195 -5.40 62.38 27.43
N PRO A 196 -5.93 61.79 28.51
CA PRO A 196 -7.06 60.84 28.55
C PRO A 196 -8.36 61.44 29.12
N THR A 197 -9.50 60.74 29.02
CA THR A 197 -10.66 60.91 29.94
C THR A 197 -11.65 59.74 29.79
N PRO A 198 -12.51 59.45 30.79
CA PRO A 198 -12.71 58.10 31.33
C PRO A 198 -14.13 57.55 31.05
N GLU A 199 -14.35 56.31 31.49
CA GLU A 199 -15.65 55.69 31.81
C GLU A 199 -16.75 56.66 32.32
N PRO A 200 -18.04 56.39 32.04
CA PRO A 200 -18.80 55.51 32.93
C PRO A 200 -19.85 54.59 32.25
N THR A 201 -19.87 53.35 32.75
CA THR A 201 -21.03 52.61 33.30
C THR A 201 -22.28 52.41 32.43
N PRO A 202 -22.78 51.15 32.32
CA PRO A 202 -24.01 50.83 31.60
C PRO A 202 -25.26 51.31 32.36
N ALA A 203 -26.29 51.71 31.62
CA ALA A 203 -27.64 51.95 32.14
C ALA A 203 -28.64 51.07 31.38
N PRO A 204 -29.75 50.68 32.03
CA PRO A 204 -30.32 49.34 31.92
C PRO A 204 -31.43 49.24 30.88
N THR A 205 -31.61 48.03 30.33
CA THR A 205 -32.82 47.65 29.57
C THR A 205 -33.52 46.54 30.36
N PRO A 206 -34.86 46.58 30.47
CA PRO A 206 -35.58 46.23 31.69
C PRO A 206 -36.01 44.76 31.80
N GLU A 207 -36.11 44.30 33.06
CA GLU A 207 -36.87 43.12 33.47
C GLU A 207 -38.31 43.15 32.95
N PRO A 208 -38.85 42.02 32.46
CA PRO A 208 -40.27 41.74 32.54
C PRO A 208 -40.62 41.10 33.90
N THR A 209 -41.42 41.83 34.67
CA THR A 209 -42.16 41.40 35.87
C THR A 209 -43.29 40.41 35.48
N PRO A 210 -43.71 39.49 36.38
CA PRO A 210 -44.39 38.25 36.04
C PRO A 210 -45.92 38.34 36.13
N GLU A 211 -46.62 37.37 35.53
CA GLU A 211 -47.91 36.78 35.97
C GLU A 211 -48.45 35.82 34.86
N PRO A 212 -49.37 34.88 35.14
CA PRO A 212 -49.70 34.20 36.39
C PRO A 212 -49.73 32.66 36.27
N THR A 213 -49.67 31.98 37.41
CA THR A 213 -49.95 30.56 37.59
C THR A 213 -51.43 30.23 37.30
N PRO A 214 -51.74 29.18 36.52
CA PRO A 214 -53.04 28.51 36.58
C PRO A 214 -52.99 27.28 37.51
N GLU A 215 -54.00 27.18 38.38
CA GLU A 215 -54.31 26.00 39.20
C GLU A 215 -54.57 24.73 38.36
N PRO A 216 -54.39 23.53 38.95
CA PRO A 216 -54.42 22.26 38.23
C PRO A 216 -55.84 21.80 37.90
N THR A 217 -56.03 21.25 36.71
CA THR A 217 -57.23 20.47 36.35
C THR A 217 -56.85 18.98 36.33
N PRO A 218 -57.66 18.07 36.91
CA PRO A 218 -57.28 16.68 37.13
C PRO A 218 -57.66 15.79 35.94
N GLU A 219 -56.79 14.86 35.56
CA GLU A 219 -57.11 13.77 34.64
C GLU A 219 -56.13 12.58 34.86
N PRO A 220 -56.45 11.36 34.37
CA PRO A 220 -57.06 10.29 35.15
C PRO A 220 -56.08 9.18 35.56
N THR A 221 -56.51 8.38 36.53
CA THR A 221 -55.81 7.20 37.07
C THR A 221 -55.57 6.13 36.00
N PRO A 222 -54.32 5.66 35.78
CA PRO A 222 -54.05 4.39 35.12
C PRO A 222 -53.93 3.23 36.14
N GLU A 223 -54.39 2.07 35.70
CA GLU A 223 -54.32 0.75 36.34
C GLU A 223 -52.88 0.32 36.71
N PRO A 224 -52.72 -0.65 37.64
CA PRO A 224 -51.40 -1.07 38.13
C PRO A 224 -50.63 -1.88 37.07
N THR A 225 -49.49 -1.36 36.64
CA THR A 225 -48.45 -2.08 35.88
C THR A 225 -47.69 -3.03 36.84
N PRO A 226 -47.38 -4.28 36.44
CA PRO A 226 -46.66 -5.25 37.27
C PRO A 226 -45.23 -4.77 37.59
N GLU A 227 -44.75 -5.11 38.79
CA GLU A 227 -43.37 -4.87 39.23
C GLU A 227 -42.37 -5.46 38.22
N PRO A 228 -41.36 -4.70 37.75
CA PRO A 228 -40.25 -5.29 37.04
C PRO A 228 -39.43 -6.15 38.01
N THR A 229 -39.29 -7.43 37.67
CA THR A 229 -38.25 -8.31 38.20
C THR A 229 -36.90 -7.58 38.08
N PRO A 230 -36.04 -7.55 39.13
CA PRO A 230 -34.73 -6.95 39.00
C PRO A 230 -33.97 -7.66 37.90
N GLU A 231 -33.57 -6.90 36.87
CA GLU A 231 -32.54 -7.34 35.93
C GLU A 231 -31.29 -7.71 36.72
N PRO A 232 -30.59 -8.81 36.35
CA PRO A 232 -29.28 -9.07 36.91
C PRO A 232 -28.42 -7.84 36.64
N THR A 233 -27.77 -7.34 37.69
CA THR A 233 -26.67 -6.38 37.56
C THR A 233 -25.75 -6.88 36.45
N PRO A 234 -25.38 -6.07 35.46
CA PRO A 234 -24.33 -6.48 34.53
C PRO A 234 -23.13 -6.86 35.40
N GLU A 235 -22.65 -8.11 35.26
CA GLU A 235 -21.30 -8.43 35.70
C GLU A 235 -20.37 -7.40 35.06
N PRO A 236 -19.38 -6.87 35.80
CA PRO A 236 -18.37 -6.04 35.16
C PRO A 236 -17.81 -6.84 33.99
N THR A 237 -17.88 -6.26 32.80
CA THR A 237 -17.11 -6.72 31.65
C THR A 237 -15.69 -6.98 32.16
N PRO A 238 -15.10 -8.17 31.96
CA PRO A 238 -13.71 -8.37 32.31
C PRO A 238 -12.92 -7.24 31.63
N ILE A 239 -12.16 -6.51 32.43
CA ILE A 239 -11.04 -5.69 31.95
C ILE A 239 -10.25 -6.63 31.04
N ASN A 240 -9.98 -6.22 29.79
CA ASN A 240 -9.06 -6.98 28.97
C ASN A 240 -7.72 -6.91 29.70
N GLU A 241 -7.35 -7.99 30.41
CA GLU A 241 -6.10 -8.10 31.18
C GLU A 241 -4.92 -8.51 30.28
N ASP A 242 -5.14 -8.63 28.96
CA ASP A 242 -4.07 -8.90 28.01
C ASP A 242 -3.35 -7.59 27.68
N ARG A 243 -2.25 -7.35 28.39
CA ARG A 243 -1.34 -6.19 28.24
C ARG A 243 -0.20 -6.53 27.27
N SER A 244 -0.50 -7.36 26.29
CA SER A 244 0.43 -7.68 25.22
C SER A 244 0.06 -6.88 23.99
N CYS A 245 1.04 -6.65 23.13
CA CYS A 245 0.78 -6.11 21.81
C CYS A 245 -0.41 -6.83 21.12
N PRO A 246 -1.34 -6.10 20.48
CA PRO A 246 -2.41 -6.71 19.70
C PRO A 246 -1.83 -7.62 18.61
N PRO A 247 -2.51 -8.70 18.19
CA PRO A 247 -2.01 -9.53 17.10
C PRO A 247 -2.03 -8.73 15.78
N PRO A 248 -0.99 -8.86 14.93
CA PRO A 248 -0.96 -8.15 13.66
C PRO A 248 -2.14 -8.59 12.78
N PRO A 249 -2.76 -7.66 12.05
CA PRO A 249 -3.82 -7.97 11.09
C PRO A 249 -3.31 -8.88 9.97
N THR A 250 -4.20 -9.68 9.41
CA THR A 250 -3.89 -10.57 8.28
C THR A 250 -4.21 -9.87 6.96
N ILE A 251 -3.29 -9.95 6.00
CA ILE A 251 -3.46 -9.41 4.65
C ILE A 251 -4.17 -10.43 3.76
N GLU A 252 -5.16 -9.98 2.99
CA GLU A 252 -5.69 -10.75 1.86
C GLU A 252 -4.93 -10.36 0.59
N LEU A 253 -4.04 -11.24 0.13
CA LEU A 253 -3.31 -11.04 -1.12
C LEU A 253 -4.24 -11.12 -2.33
N VAL A 254 -3.99 -10.29 -3.33
CA VAL A 254 -4.70 -10.29 -4.61
C VAL A 254 -3.92 -11.06 -5.69
N ASP A 255 -4.64 -11.79 -6.55
CA ASP A 255 -4.03 -12.54 -7.65
C ASP A 255 -3.56 -11.59 -8.76
N LEU A 256 -2.30 -11.72 -9.19
CA LEU A 256 -1.70 -10.95 -10.28
C LEU A 256 -2.03 -11.54 -11.67
N PRO A 257 -2.08 -10.72 -12.73
CA PRO A 257 -2.33 -11.20 -14.09
C PRO A 257 -1.18 -12.09 -14.58
N ILE A 258 -1.53 -13.08 -15.41
CA ILE A 258 -0.55 -13.99 -16.02
C ILE A 258 -0.33 -13.58 -17.46
N LEU A 259 0.94 -13.39 -17.84
CA LEU A 259 1.34 -13.11 -19.22
C LEU A 259 0.76 -14.16 -20.18
N PRO A 260 -0.08 -13.76 -21.17
CA PRO A 260 -0.71 -14.70 -22.08
C PRO A 260 0.26 -15.18 -23.15
N SER A 261 0.01 -16.39 -23.66
CA SER A 261 0.73 -16.90 -24.83
C SER A 261 0.05 -16.41 -26.11
N ILE A 262 0.63 -15.39 -26.76
CA ILE A 262 0.20 -14.99 -28.12
C ILE A 262 0.69 -16.04 -29.11
N VAL A 263 -0.24 -16.71 -29.81
CA VAL A 263 0.05 -17.65 -30.89
C VAL A 263 -0.59 -17.15 -32.17
N ILE A 264 0.23 -16.65 -33.08
CA ILE A 264 -0.21 -16.24 -34.42
C ILE A 264 -0.16 -17.47 -35.33
N ASP A 265 -1.32 -17.94 -35.80
CA ASP A 265 -1.38 -19.02 -36.78
C ASP A 265 -1.06 -18.49 -38.19
N GLU A 266 0.22 -18.40 -38.52
CA GLU A 266 0.68 -18.05 -39.87
C GLU A 266 0.41 -19.17 -40.91
N THR A 267 -0.16 -20.32 -40.51
CA THR A 267 -0.06 -21.55 -41.32
C THR A 267 -1.18 -21.79 -42.35
N ASN A 268 -2.06 -20.82 -42.64
CA ASN A 268 -3.17 -21.05 -43.61
C ASN A 268 -3.42 -20.02 -44.72
N LEU A 269 -2.53 -19.05 -44.98
CA LEU A 269 -2.76 -18.05 -46.03
C LEU A 269 -1.94 -18.31 -47.30
N PHE A 270 -2.09 -19.50 -47.90
CA PHE A 270 -1.60 -19.77 -49.27
C PHE A 270 -2.75 -19.81 -50.27
N GLU A 271 -3.47 -18.70 -50.42
CA GLU A 271 -4.18 -18.41 -51.68
C GLU A 271 -3.24 -17.63 -52.64
N GLU A 272 -3.62 -17.51 -53.92
CA GLU A 272 -2.78 -16.93 -54.98
C GLU A 272 -2.38 -15.48 -54.66
N LEU A 273 -1.19 -15.27 -54.05
CA LEU A 273 -0.59 -13.96 -53.82
C LEU A 273 -0.46 -13.17 -55.13
N PHE A 274 -0.90 -11.92 -55.10
CA PHE A 274 -0.57 -10.96 -56.15
C PHE A 274 0.64 -10.13 -55.73
N PHE A 275 1.48 -9.77 -56.70
CA PHE A 275 2.75 -9.09 -56.46
C PHE A 275 2.78 -7.73 -57.13
N GLY A 276 3.29 -6.72 -56.42
CA GLY A 276 3.68 -5.41 -56.94
C GLY A 276 4.95 -5.46 -57.78
N THR A 277 5.79 -4.43 -57.67
CA THR A 277 7.09 -4.36 -58.35
C THR A 277 8.20 -3.96 -57.37
N GLU A 278 9.44 -3.87 -57.85
CA GLU A 278 10.60 -3.45 -57.04
C GLU A 278 10.80 -1.93 -57.08
N ALA A 279 9.73 -1.16 -57.32
CA ALA A 279 9.79 0.28 -57.47
C ALA A 279 8.60 0.90 -56.76
N SER A 280 8.82 2.08 -56.16
CA SER A 280 7.79 2.87 -55.49
C SER A 280 6.53 3.09 -56.34
N GLU A 281 5.40 2.65 -55.83
CA GLU A 281 4.10 2.58 -56.47
C GLU A 281 3.00 3.12 -55.54
N LEU A 282 1.98 3.73 -56.16
CA LEU A 282 0.71 4.02 -55.50
C LEU A 282 -0.27 2.91 -55.89
N ILE A 283 -0.53 2.00 -54.97
CA ILE A 283 -1.37 0.83 -55.13
C ILE A 283 -2.75 1.16 -54.59
N THR A 284 -3.62 1.63 -55.49
CA THR A 284 -5.03 1.95 -55.18
C THR A 284 -5.94 1.07 -56.02
N ASN A 285 -7.13 0.73 -55.51
CA ASN A 285 -8.09 -0.13 -56.19
C ASN A 285 -7.55 -1.54 -56.52
N ILE A 286 -7.34 -2.39 -55.50
CA ILE A 286 -7.16 -3.86 -55.65
C ILE A 286 -8.31 -4.50 -56.50
N SER A 287 -9.40 -3.75 -56.69
CA SER A 287 -10.59 -3.88 -57.56
C SER A 287 -10.45 -4.49 -58.98
N ILE A 288 -9.28 -4.88 -59.48
CA ILE A 288 -9.18 -5.58 -60.78
C ILE A 288 -9.27 -7.12 -60.63
N ARG A 289 -9.13 -7.72 -59.43
CA ARG A 289 -9.07 -9.21 -59.30
C ARG A 289 -9.75 -9.91 -58.11
N GLN A 290 -10.76 -9.35 -57.44
CA GLN A 290 -11.63 -10.08 -56.48
C GLN A 290 -10.90 -11.02 -55.49
N ARG A 291 -9.76 -10.65 -54.90
CA ARG A 291 -9.01 -11.56 -54.00
C ARG A 291 -8.26 -10.84 -52.89
N GLN A 292 -8.07 -11.60 -51.80
CA GLN A 292 -7.82 -11.15 -50.43
C GLN A 292 -6.34 -11.09 -50.03
N ALA A 293 -5.36 -11.30 -50.93
CA ALA A 293 -3.94 -11.33 -50.56
C ALA A 293 -3.01 -10.64 -51.58
N PHE A 294 -2.17 -9.72 -51.10
CA PHE A 294 -1.30 -8.84 -51.89
C PHE A 294 0.07 -8.64 -51.21
N ASP A 295 1.14 -8.56 -52.01
CA ASP A 295 2.52 -8.29 -51.57
C ASP A 295 3.14 -7.23 -52.48
N ALA A 296 3.51 -6.06 -51.94
CA ALA A 296 4.00 -4.94 -52.77
C ALA A 296 5.39 -5.20 -53.37
N LEU A 297 6.11 -6.19 -52.82
CA LEU A 297 7.49 -6.57 -53.14
C LEU A 297 8.53 -5.59 -52.66
N GLY A 298 8.74 -4.44 -53.30
CA GLY A 298 9.68 -3.47 -52.74
C GLY A 298 9.78 -2.12 -53.44
N GLY A 299 10.56 -1.23 -52.83
CA GLY A 299 10.46 0.22 -53.02
C GLY A 299 9.40 0.82 -52.10
N ASN A 300 9.53 2.12 -51.79
CA ASN A 300 8.62 2.81 -50.87
C ASN A 300 7.23 2.96 -51.51
N ASP A 301 6.26 2.17 -51.07
CA ASP A 301 4.94 2.05 -51.65
C ASP A 301 3.87 2.76 -50.82
N THR A 302 2.74 3.05 -51.46
CA THR A 302 1.53 3.45 -50.74
C THR A 302 0.41 2.49 -51.13
N VAL A 303 -0.08 1.71 -50.17
CA VAL A 303 -1.09 0.68 -50.37
C VAL A 303 -2.41 1.10 -49.74
N GLU A 304 -3.47 1.18 -50.55
CA GLU A 304 -4.85 1.35 -50.08
C GLU A 304 -5.62 0.03 -50.27
N GLY A 305 -6.02 -0.58 -49.15
CA GLY A 305 -6.90 -1.74 -49.05
C GLY A 305 -8.33 -1.45 -49.53
N LEU A 306 -9.18 -2.46 -49.41
CA LEU A 306 -10.61 -2.42 -49.75
C LEU A 306 -11.46 -2.33 -48.49
N ASP A 307 -12.77 -2.19 -48.64
CA ASP A 307 -13.72 -2.31 -47.53
C ASP A 307 -14.04 -3.80 -47.21
N SER A 308 -13.08 -4.71 -47.39
CA SER A 308 -13.26 -6.16 -47.18
C SER A 308 -11.98 -6.77 -46.66
N ASN A 309 -12.09 -7.84 -45.87
CA ASN A 309 -10.95 -8.60 -45.33
C ASN A 309 -9.85 -8.87 -46.37
N ASP A 310 -8.75 -8.15 -46.19
CA ASP A 310 -7.55 -8.11 -46.99
C ASP A 310 -6.35 -8.68 -46.22
N ILE A 311 -5.34 -9.13 -46.96
CA ILE A 311 -4.06 -9.61 -46.46
C ILE A 311 -3.02 -8.83 -47.25
N ILE A 312 -2.32 -7.93 -46.59
CA ILE A 312 -1.41 -6.97 -47.21
C ILE A 312 0.00 -7.21 -46.66
N TYR A 313 0.95 -7.38 -47.57
CA TYR A 313 2.36 -7.33 -47.24
C TYR A 313 2.99 -6.09 -47.90
N GLY A 314 3.66 -5.25 -47.11
CA GLY A 314 4.43 -4.08 -47.56
C GLY A 314 5.54 -4.51 -48.50
N GLY A 315 6.54 -5.23 -47.99
CA GLY A 315 7.64 -5.71 -48.83
C GLY A 315 8.97 -5.22 -48.32
N GLU A 316 9.90 -4.91 -49.22
CA GLU A 316 11.13 -4.19 -48.90
C GLU A 316 10.94 -2.70 -49.20
N GLY A 317 10.82 -1.82 -48.21
CA GLY A 317 10.68 -0.39 -48.47
C GLY A 317 10.14 0.33 -47.25
N GLU A 318 10.17 1.66 -47.26
CA GLU A 318 9.39 2.43 -46.28
C GLU A 318 7.98 2.60 -46.87
N ASP A 319 7.02 1.80 -46.44
CA ASP A 319 5.70 1.70 -47.00
C ASP A 319 4.64 2.43 -46.17
N LEU A 320 3.61 2.94 -46.85
CA LEU A 320 2.45 3.57 -46.23
C LEU A 320 1.20 2.75 -46.55
N ILE A 321 0.64 2.07 -45.56
CA ILE A 321 -0.45 1.10 -45.73
C ILE A 321 -1.72 1.59 -45.02
N PHE A 322 -2.85 1.59 -45.72
CA PHE A 322 -4.18 1.86 -45.18
C PHE A 322 -5.11 0.68 -45.52
N ALA A 323 -5.49 -0.15 -44.53
CA ALA A 323 -6.30 -1.35 -44.80
C ALA A 323 -7.79 -1.00 -45.01
N ASN A 324 -8.30 0.00 -44.27
CA ASN A 324 -9.63 0.64 -44.36
C ASN A 324 -10.75 -0.03 -43.55
N ARG A 325 -11.39 -1.08 -44.07
CA ARG A 325 -12.48 -1.77 -43.35
C ARG A 325 -12.41 -3.26 -43.61
N GLY A 326 -12.92 -4.01 -42.64
CA GLY A 326 -12.98 -5.46 -42.69
C GLY A 326 -11.85 -6.01 -41.86
N SER A 327 -12.02 -7.20 -41.27
CA SER A 327 -10.93 -7.81 -40.49
C SER A 327 -9.75 -8.19 -41.39
N ASP A 328 -8.74 -7.32 -41.38
CA ASP A 328 -7.59 -7.30 -42.26
C ASP A 328 -6.35 -7.87 -41.56
N PHE A 329 -5.41 -8.39 -42.36
CA PHE A 329 -4.07 -8.74 -41.92
C PHE A 329 -3.07 -7.87 -42.67
N VAL A 330 -2.23 -7.13 -41.96
CA VAL A 330 -1.19 -6.28 -42.55
C VAL A 330 0.17 -6.64 -41.96
N ASN A 331 1.19 -6.72 -42.81
CA ASN A 331 2.57 -6.95 -42.40
C ASN A 331 3.51 -6.05 -43.21
N GLY A 332 4.19 -5.10 -42.55
CA GLY A 332 5.14 -4.18 -43.19
C GLY A 332 6.33 -4.93 -43.82
N LYS A 333 6.89 -5.85 -43.04
CA LYS A 333 8.04 -6.75 -43.30
C LYS A 333 9.40 -6.13 -43.02
N GLU A 334 9.88 -5.19 -43.84
CA GLU A 334 11.28 -4.73 -43.82
C GLU A 334 11.39 -3.22 -44.05
N GLN A 335 12.06 -2.53 -43.11
CA GLN A 335 12.23 -1.06 -43.04
C GLN A 335 11.05 -0.36 -42.36
N GLU A 336 11.23 0.94 -42.07
CA GLU A 336 10.27 1.78 -41.37
C GLU A 336 8.97 1.93 -42.16
N ASP A 337 7.92 1.26 -41.70
CA ASP A 337 6.59 1.24 -42.29
C ASP A 337 5.59 2.06 -41.46
N ILE A 338 4.58 2.61 -42.14
CA ILE A 338 3.47 3.33 -41.53
C ILE A 338 2.17 2.61 -41.88
N ILE A 339 1.55 1.98 -40.89
CA ILE A 339 0.39 1.10 -41.04
C ILE A 339 -0.83 1.67 -40.31
N ASN A 340 -1.95 1.80 -41.01
CA ASN A 340 -3.26 2.06 -40.43
C ASN A 340 -4.19 0.89 -40.78
N LEU A 341 -4.64 0.16 -39.76
CA LEU A 341 -5.47 -1.03 -39.92
C LEU A 341 -6.91 -0.63 -40.27
N GLY A 342 -7.51 0.27 -39.51
CA GLY A 342 -8.67 1.03 -39.96
C GLY A 342 -9.93 0.68 -39.19
N LYS A 343 -10.71 -0.33 -39.61
CA LYS A 343 -12.00 -0.61 -38.96
C LYS A 343 -12.30 -2.09 -38.95
N GLU A 344 -12.92 -2.52 -37.86
CA GLU A 344 -13.18 -3.92 -37.48
C GLU A 344 -11.93 -4.56 -36.88
N ASP A 345 -12.04 -5.79 -36.38
CA ASP A 345 -10.94 -6.44 -35.65
C ASP A 345 -9.83 -6.85 -36.63
N ASP A 346 -8.68 -6.19 -36.55
CA ASP A 346 -7.56 -6.32 -37.48
C ASP A 346 -6.31 -6.96 -36.85
N THR A 347 -5.34 -7.33 -37.67
CA THR A 347 -4.01 -7.77 -37.22
C THR A 347 -2.93 -7.04 -38.01
N GLY A 348 -2.12 -6.24 -37.32
CA GLY A 348 -0.99 -5.51 -37.88
C GLY A 348 0.34 -6.01 -37.34
N ARG A 349 1.33 -6.15 -38.22
CA ARG A 349 2.73 -6.40 -37.85
C ARG A 349 3.65 -5.40 -38.55
N GLY A 350 4.54 -4.76 -37.81
CA GLY A 350 5.58 -3.88 -38.35
C GLY A 350 6.61 -4.71 -39.11
N GLY A 351 7.43 -5.43 -38.36
CA GLY A 351 8.36 -6.42 -38.88
C GLY A 351 9.80 -6.16 -38.48
N LYS A 352 10.44 -5.17 -39.10
CA LYS A 352 11.84 -4.82 -38.80
C LYS A 352 12.06 -3.34 -39.04
N GLN A 353 12.91 -2.76 -38.21
CA GLN A 353 13.12 -1.31 -38.09
C GLN A 353 11.90 -0.64 -37.48
N ASP A 354 12.07 0.65 -37.19
CA ASP A 354 11.14 1.45 -36.42
C ASP A 354 9.82 1.67 -37.18
N ASP A 355 8.78 0.93 -36.82
CA ASP A 355 7.47 0.95 -37.47
C ASP A 355 6.45 1.79 -36.70
N VAL A 356 5.44 2.33 -37.40
CA VAL A 356 4.31 3.05 -36.78
C VAL A 356 3.01 2.38 -37.16
N ILE A 357 2.27 1.87 -36.18
CA ILE A 357 1.02 1.14 -36.40
C ILE A 357 -0.14 1.77 -35.62
N TRP A 358 -1.27 1.97 -36.28
CA TRP A 358 -2.55 2.35 -35.69
C TRP A 358 -3.61 1.27 -35.92
N GLY A 359 -4.20 0.74 -34.84
CA GLY A 359 -5.38 -0.13 -34.89
C GLY A 359 -6.61 0.61 -35.44
N ASP A 360 -6.88 1.81 -34.89
CA ASP A 360 -8.01 2.69 -35.24
C ASP A 360 -9.33 2.25 -34.57
N ILE A 361 -10.17 1.42 -35.20
CA ILE A 361 -11.47 1.00 -34.64
C ILE A 361 -11.59 -0.52 -34.71
N GLY A 362 -11.73 -1.18 -33.58
CA GLY A 362 -11.83 -2.63 -33.53
C GLY A 362 -11.06 -3.18 -32.34
N ASN A 363 -11.19 -4.47 -32.08
CA ASN A 363 -10.29 -5.16 -31.16
C ASN A 363 -9.11 -5.68 -31.97
N ASP A 364 -8.02 -4.92 -31.99
CA ASP A 364 -6.91 -5.14 -32.89
C ASP A 364 -5.76 -5.90 -32.23
N LEU A 365 -5.05 -6.72 -33.01
CA LEU A 365 -3.76 -7.30 -32.63
C LEU A 365 -2.64 -6.53 -33.32
N VAL A 366 -1.88 -5.75 -32.57
CA VAL A 366 -0.80 -4.90 -33.10
C VAL A 366 0.56 -5.37 -32.58
N LEU A 367 1.50 -5.61 -33.50
CA LEU A 367 2.80 -6.21 -33.18
C LEU A 367 3.93 -5.41 -33.82
N GLY A 368 4.88 -4.92 -33.01
CA GLY A 368 6.08 -4.21 -33.50
C GLY A 368 7.08 -5.17 -34.15
N ASP A 369 7.39 -6.26 -33.44
CA ASP A 369 8.35 -7.32 -33.76
C ASP A 369 9.82 -7.00 -33.41
N ASN A 370 10.51 -6.10 -34.11
CA ASN A 370 11.92 -5.78 -33.84
C ASN A 370 12.26 -4.32 -34.16
N ASP A 371 13.20 -3.79 -33.38
CA ASP A 371 13.68 -2.40 -33.40
C ASP A 371 12.65 -1.45 -32.75
N ASP A 372 12.86 -0.13 -32.75
CA ASP A 372 12.11 0.78 -31.86
C ASP A 372 10.75 1.17 -32.48
N ASP A 373 9.65 0.52 -32.07
CA ASP A 373 8.32 0.64 -32.67
C ASP A 373 7.38 1.64 -31.97
N THR A 374 6.38 2.15 -32.68
CA THR A 374 5.31 3.01 -32.14
C THR A 374 3.93 2.44 -32.46
N LEU A 375 3.28 1.89 -31.44
CA LEU A 375 2.01 1.19 -31.56
C LEU A 375 0.88 1.97 -30.87
N TRP A 376 -0.27 2.05 -31.54
CA TRP A 376 -1.48 2.67 -31.01
C TRP A 376 -2.66 1.73 -31.22
N GLY A 377 -3.43 1.47 -30.17
CA GLY A 377 -4.72 0.79 -30.29
C GLY A 377 -5.71 1.61 -31.14
N GLY A 378 -5.80 2.91 -30.85
CA GLY A 378 -6.67 3.85 -31.59
C GLY A 378 -5.98 4.78 -32.59
N THR A 379 -6.71 5.80 -33.05
CA THR A 379 -6.18 6.84 -33.95
C THR A 379 -5.24 7.82 -33.24
N ALA A 380 -4.14 8.22 -33.90
CA ALA A 380 -3.28 9.31 -33.41
C ALA A 380 -4.03 10.63 -33.19
N GLY A 381 -3.95 11.18 -31.97
CA GLY A 381 -4.24 12.59 -31.69
C GLY A 381 -5.59 12.90 -31.05
N GLY A 382 -6.10 12.00 -30.21
CA GLY A 382 -7.10 12.24 -29.16
C GLY A 382 -7.90 13.55 -29.23
N THR A 383 -9.09 13.50 -29.83
CA THR A 383 -10.29 14.21 -29.33
C THR A 383 -11.53 13.49 -29.86
N ASP A 384 -12.01 12.53 -29.08
CA ASP A 384 -13.45 12.28 -28.90
C ASP A 384 -14.24 11.79 -30.14
N LYS A 385 -14.20 10.47 -30.45
CA LYS A 385 -15.26 9.68 -31.14
C LYS A 385 -15.18 8.15 -30.88
N ASP A 386 -15.62 7.72 -29.70
CA ASP A 386 -16.45 6.53 -29.38
C ASP A 386 -16.31 5.17 -30.11
N PHE A 387 -15.15 4.75 -30.65
CA PHE A 387 -15.07 3.44 -31.32
C PHE A 387 -13.70 2.70 -31.27
N ALA A 388 -12.76 3.03 -30.38
CA ALA A 388 -11.62 2.11 -30.17
C ALA A 388 -12.15 0.78 -29.56
N GLY A 389 -11.53 -0.37 -29.82
CA GLY A 389 -11.90 -1.62 -29.15
C GLY A 389 -10.89 -1.97 -28.06
N SER A 390 -11.05 -3.16 -27.49
CA SER A 390 -10.09 -3.76 -26.57
C SER A 390 -8.96 -4.40 -27.36
N ASP A 391 -7.82 -3.73 -27.40
CA ASP A 391 -6.68 -4.06 -28.23
C ASP A 391 -5.69 -4.97 -27.51
N THR A 392 -4.92 -5.74 -28.28
CA THR A 392 -3.77 -6.51 -27.79
C THR A 392 -2.52 -6.06 -28.52
N MET A 393 -1.54 -5.54 -27.79
CA MET A 393 -0.32 -4.98 -28.35
C MET A 393 0.92 -5.64 -27.79
N ASN A 394 1.94 -5.82 -28.64
CA ASN A 394 3.26 -6.32 -28.24
C ASN A 394 4.35 -5.59 -29.03
N GLY A 395 5.23 -4.85 -28.35
CA GLY A 395 6.37 -4.15 -28.96
C GLY A 395 7.38 -5.15 -29.52
N GLY A 396 7.94 -5.97 -28.64
CA GLY A 396 8.70 -7.15 -29.00
C GLY A 396 10.18 -7.03 -28.64
N ARG A 397 10.97 -6.30 -29.42
CA ARG A 397 12.38 -6.02 -29.12
C ARG A 397 12.68 -4.62 -29.59
N GLY A 398 13.33 -3.83 -28.77
CA GLY A 398 13.56 -2.42 -29.09
C GLY A 398 13.01 -1.58 -27.95
N ASN A 399 13.22 -0.27 -28.03
CA ASN A 399 12.62 0.65 -27.07
C ASN A 399 11.30 1.12 -27.67
N ASP A 400 10.23 0.41 -27.36
CA ASP A 400 8.94 0.54 -28.00
C ASP A 400 8.05 1.56 -27.27
N PHE A 401 7.16 2.22 -28.02
CA PHE A 401 6.09 3.05 -27.46
C PHE A 401 4.74 2.42 -27.75
N LEU A 402 3.97 2.12 -26.70
CA LEU A 402 2.63 1.53 -26.81
C LEU A 402 1.59 2.44 -26.15
N ASN A 403 0.43 2.62 -26.79
CA ASN A 403 -0.68 3.38 -26.23
C ASN A 403 -2.06 2.74 -26.53
N GLY A 404 -2.74 2.25 -25.49
CA GLY A 404 -4.06 1.61 -25.58
C GLY A 404 -5.16 2.58 -26.02
N ASN A 405 -5.16 3.76 -25.41
CA ASN A 405 -6.10 4.88 -25.58
C ASN A 405 -7.38 4.75 -24.75
N ARG A 406 -8.30 3.87 -25.14
CA ARG A 406 -9.62 3.70 -24.51
C ARG A 406 -9.99 2.24 -24.60
N HIS A 407 -10.86 1.82 -23.69
CA HIS A 407 -11.27 0.43 -23.47
C HIS A 407 -10.18 -0.38 -22.80
N ASN A 408 -10.56 -1.57 -22.37
CA ASN A 408 -9.69 -2.45 -21.63
C ASN A 408 -8.71 -3.12 -22.60
N ASP A 409 -7.47 -2.66 -22.60
CA ASP A 409 -6.42 -3.09 -23.50
C ASP A 409 -5.44 -4.04 -22.79
N MET A 410 -4.72 -4.81 -23.60
CA MET A 410 -3.63 -5.66 -23.14
C MET A 410 -2.34 -5.26 -23.84
N LEU A 411 -1.39 -4.74 -23.08
CA LEU A 411 -0.15 -4.18 -23.61
C LEU A 411 1.06 -4.95 -23.09
N MET A 412 2.01 -5.22 -23.98
CA MET A 412 3.26 -5.92 -23.70
C MET A 412 4.41 -5.12 -24.29
N GLY A 413 5.30 -4.55 -23.46
CA GLY A 413 6.52 -3.88 -23.93
C GLY A 413 7.39 -4.85 -24.72
N GLY A 414 7.97 -5.83 -24.03
CA GLY A 414 8.72 -6.91 -24.66
C GLY A 414 10.14 -7.02 -24.13
N LYS A 415 11.11 -6.51 -24.87
CA LYS A 415 12.52 -6.58 -24.52
C LYS A 415 13.13 -5.22 -24.78
N ASP A 416 14.10 -4.84 -23.96
CA ASP A 416 14.69 -3.51 -23.93
C ASP A 416 13.73 -2.51 -23.27
N ASN A 417 13.99 -1.19 -23.33
CA ASN A 417 13.32 -0.24 -22.41
C ASN A 417 12.10 0.38 -23.08
N ASP A 418 10.91 0.00 -22.62
CA ASP A 418 9.65 0.34 -23.28
C ASP A 418 8.90 1.46 -22.55
N GLU A 419 8.08 2.23 -23.29
CA GLU A 419 7.09 3.15 -22.72
C GLU A 419 5.70 2.63 -23.06
N VAL A 420 4.95 2.20 -22.04
CA VAL A 420 3.63 1.60 -22.20
C VAL A 420 2.58 2.44 -21.46
N ARG A 421 1.52 2.83 -22.18
CA ARG A 421 0.39 3.60 -21.65
C ARG A 421 -0.92 2.85 -21.89
N GLY A 422 -1.65 2.51 -20.83
CA GLY A 422 -3.00 1.95 -20.90
C GLY A 422 -3.96 2.97 -21.50
N GLY A 423 -4.26 4.01 -20.74
CA GLY A 423 -4.97 5.20 -21.20
C GLY A 423 -6.26 5.43 -20.45
N LYS A 424 -7.33 4.75 -20.85
CA LYS A 424 -8.62 4.86 -20.16
C LYS A 424 -9.24 3.49 -20.04
N GLU A 425 -10.06 3.36 -19.00
CA GLU A 425 -10.69 2.10 -18.65
C GLU A 425 -9.63 1.09 -18.14
N SER A 426 -10.02 -0.14 -17.81
CA SER A 426 -9.15 -1.04 -17.04
C SER A 426 -8.23 -1.84 -17.94
N ASP A 427 -6.95 -1.52 -17.91
CA ASP A 427 -5.92 -2.07 -18.78
C ASP A 427 -5.10 -3.18 -18.09
N THR A 428 -4.45 -4.02 -18.88
CA THR A 428 -3.46 -4.99 -18.41
C THR A 428 -2.13 -4.74 -19.10
N ILE A 429 -1.10 -4.38 -18.34
CA ILE A 429 0.21 -3.97 -18.84
C ILE A 429 1.29 -4.93 -18.34
N PHE A 430 2.16 -5.36 -19.26
CA PHE A 430 3.37 -6.12 -18.96
C PHE A 430 4.59 -5.42 -19.54
N GLY A 431 5.54 -5.00 -18.70
CA GLY A 431 6.83 -4.45 -19.17
C GLY A 431 7.67 -5.52 -19.88
N GLN A 432 7.91 -6.63 -19.17
CA GLN A 432 8.88 -7.68 -19.48
C GLN A 432 10.32 -7.19 -19.29
N GLU A 433 11.25 -7.61 -20.15
CA GLU A 433 12.68 -7.44 -19.85
C GLU A 433 13.15 -6.04 -20.23
N GLY A 434 13.62 -5.24 -19.28
CA GLY A 434 14.17 -3.92 -19.56
C GLY A 434 13.81 -2.93 -18.47
N ASN A 435 14.28 -1.69 -18.55
CA ASN A 435 13.88 -0.66 -17.61
C ASN A 435 12.69 0.09 -18.19
N ASP A 436 11.49 -0.34 -17.85
CA ASP A 436 10.27 0.10 -18.51
C ASP A 436 9.61 1.29 -17.81
N LEU A 437 8.85 2.06 -18.58
CA LEU A 437 7.99 3.12 -18.10
C LEU A 437 6.53 2.72 -18.35
N LEU A 438 5.85 2.29 -17.30
CA LEU A 438 4.50 1.73 -17.36
C LEU A 438 3.50 2.71 -16.74
N MET A 439 2.43 3.04 -17.45
CA MET A 439 1.39 3.96 -16.98
C MET A 439 -0.02 3.42 -17.26
N GLY A 440 -0.81 3.16 -16.23
CA GLY A 440 -2.23 2.80 -16.36
C GLY A 440 -3.09 3.99 -16.83
N GLU A 441 -2.89 5.15 -16.21
CA GLU A 441 -3.58 6.43 -16.46
C GLU A 441 -4.98 6.57 -15.82
N ASN A 442 -6.06 6.03 -16.39
CA ASN A 442 -7.35 6.00 -15.68
C ASN A 442 -8.08 4.68 -15.90
N GLY A 443 -8.75 4.21 -14.87
CA GLY A 443 -9.38 2.89 -14.84
C GLY A 443 -8.66 2.06 -13.79
N ASP A 444 -9.26 0.93 -13.41
CA ASP A 444 -8.65 0.02 -12.45
C ASP A 444 -7.69 -0.90 -13.21
N ASP A 445 -6.40 -0.58 -13.18
CA ASP A 445 -5.38 -1.16 -14.05
C ASP A 445 -4.63 -2.32 -13.38
N GLN A 446 -4.12 -3.24 -14.18
CA GLN A 446 -3.23 -4.32 -13.72
C GLN A 446 -1.88 -4.19 -14.41
N ILE A 447 -0.83 -3.92 -13.65
CA ILE A 447 0.49 -3.61 -14.19
C ILE A 447 1.53 -4.55 -13.58
N VAL A 448 2.30 -5.22 -14.43
CA VAL A 448 3.41 -6.06 -14.00
C VAL A 448 4.65 -5.60 -14.76
N GLY A 449 5.68 -5.15 -14.05
CA GLY A 449 7.00 -4.89 -14.60
C GLY A 449 7.52 -6.14 -15.29
N ASP A 450 7.93 -7.12 -14.48
CA ASP A 450 8.65 -8.28 -15.00
C ASP A 450 7.94 -9.64 -14.72
N PRO A 451 6.98 -10.11 -15.56
CA PRO A 451 6.21 -11.33 -15.31
C PRO A 451 7.05 -12.63 -15.34
N SER A 452 8.33 -12.53 -15.67
CA SER A 452 9.24 -13.65 -15.83
C SER A 452 10.00 -13.96 -14.53
N SER A 453 9.68 -15.10 -13.92
CA SER A 453 10.50 -15.68 -12.82
C SER A 453 11.88 -16.19 -13.26
N SER A 454 12.31 -15.91 -14.50
CA SER A 454 13.48 -16.54 -15.10
C SER A 454 14.75 -16.12 -14.36
N SER A 455 15.59 -17.11 -14.03
CA SER A 455 16.71 -16.98 -13.10
C SER A 455 18.02 -16.54 -13.79
N SER A 456 17.96 -15.83 -14.92
CA SER A 456 19.16 -15.32 -15.58
C SER A 456 19.47 -13.92 -15.07
N GLU A 457 20.52 -13.80 -14.26
CA GLU A 457 21.09 -12.58 -13.67
C GLU A 457 21.50 -11.47 -14.69
N GLU A 458 21.17 -11.58 -15.98
CA GLU A 458 21.71 -10.71 -17.03
C GLU A 458 20.75 -9.61 -17.52
N GLU A 459 19.45 -9.70 -17.21
CA GLU A 459 18.41 -8.74 -17.64
C GLU A 459 17.40 -8.58 -16.48
N VAL A 460 17.72 -7.69 -15.53
CA VAL A 460 16.82 -7.24 -14.44
C VAL A 460 16.41 -5.82 -14.82
N GLY A 461 15.10 -5.56 -14.91
CA GLY A 461 14.56 -4.24 -15.14
C GLY A 461 14.60 -3.38 -13.89
N GLU A 462 14.94 -2.09 -14.00
CA GLU A 462 14.57 -1.11 -12.98
C GLU A 462 13.40 -0.32 -13.55
N ASP A 463 12.19 -0.69 -13.17
CA ASP A 463 10.95 -0.21 -13.76
C ASP A 463 10.43 1.05 -13.08
N SER A 464 9.69 1.85 -13.83
CA SER A 464 8.94 3.00 -13.33
C SER A 464 7.47 2.79 -13.61
N VAL A 465 6.71 2.45 -12.58
CA VAL A 465 5.31 2.03 -12.66
C VAL A 465 4.39 3.10 -12.05
N TYR A 466 3.34 3.47 -12.78
CA TYR A 466 2.34 4.44 -12.36
C TYR A 466 0.94 3.88 -12.60
N GLY A 467 0.15 3.66 -11.54
CA GLY A 467 -1.25 3.23 -11.66
C GLY A 467 -2.10 4.37 -12.24
N GLY A 468 -2.23 5.44 -11.47
CA GLY A 468 -2.77 6.71 -11.94
C GLY A 468 -4.11 7.05 -11.31
N ARG A 469 -5.22 6.59 -11.87
CA ARG A 469 -6.55 6.81 -11.31
C ARG A 469 -7.33 5.52 -11.40
N GLY A 470 -7.63 4.90 -10.27
CA GLY A 470 -8.30 3.61 -10.27
C GLY A 470 -7.97 2.92 -8.97
N ASP A 471 -8.62 1.80 -8.72
CA ASP A 471 -8.09 0.86 -7.74
C ASP A 471 -7.12 -0.05 -8.51
N ASP A 472 -5.82 0.29 -8.53
CA ASP A 472 -4.83 -0.35 -9.39
C ASP A 472 -4.13 -1.53 -8.69
N ILE A 473 -3.74 -2.56 -9.45
CA ILE A 473 -2.91 -3.68 -8.96
C ILE A 473 -1.57 -3.66 -9.69
N MET A 474 -0.48 -3.53 -8.94
CA MET A 474 0.86 -3.36 -9.52
C MET A 474 1.89 -4.30 -8.92
N GLN A 475 2.85 -4.74 -9.74
CA GLN A 475 4.01 -5.51 -9.31
C GLN A 475 5.29 -5.07 -10.03
N GLY A 476 6.35 -4.73 -9.28
CA GLY A 476 7.69 -4.46 -9.81
C GLY A 476 8.41 -5.74 -10.25
N SER A 477 8.49 -6.71 -9.33
CA SER A 477 9.03 -8.08 -9.48
C SER A 477 10.50 -8.25 -9.12
N ARG A 478 11.44 -7.76 -9.93
CA ARG A 478 12.88 -7.86 -9.67
C ARG A 478 13.52 -6.59 -10.16
N GLY A 479 14.49 -6.11 -9.39
CA GLY A 479 15.19 -4.88 -9.69
C GLY A 479 14.76 -3.80 -8.73
N ASN A 480 15.40 -2.65 -8.83
CA ASN A 480 15.12 -1.55 -7.93
C ASN A 480 14.04 -0.67 -8.56
N ASP A 481 12.79 -0.99 -8.29
CA ASP A 481 11.64 -0.41 -8.98
C ASP A 481 11.15 0.87 -8.30
N LEU A 482 10.56 1.76 -9.10
CA LEU A 482 9.91 2.99 -8.63
C LEU A 482 8.42 2.93 -8.96
N MET A 483 7.58 2.90 -7.93
CA MET A 483 6.14 2.69 -8.09
C MET A 483 5.31 3.78 -7.43
N TYR A 484 4.27 4.23 -8.13
CA TYR A 484 3.29 5.20 -7.67
C TYR A 484 1.87 4.65 -7.89
N GLY A 485 1.11 4.44 -6.81
CA GLY A 485 -0.31 4.04 -6.84
C GLY A 485 -1.14 5.06 -7.59
N GLY A 486 -1.26 6.23 -6.98
CA GLY A 486 -1.83 7.41 -7.62
C GLY A 486 -3.07 7.89 -6.90
N LYS A 487 -4.25 7.42 -7.28
CA LYS A 487 -5.52 7.86 -6.69
C LYS A 487 -6.46 6.68 -6.55
N GLN A 488 -7.12 6.65 -5.40
CA GLN A 488 -8.00 5.58 -4.91
C GLN A 488 -7.17 4.44 -4.35
N ASP A 489 -7.81 3.30 -4.06
CA ASP A 489 -7.24 2.31 -3.15
C ASP A 489 -6.40 1.31 -3.96
N ASP A 490 -5.08 1.47 -3.93
CA ASP A 490 -4.14 0.72 -4.77
C ASP A 490 -3.53 -0.49 -4.04
N PHE A 491 -3.16 -1.53 -4.79
CA PHE A 491 -2.45 -2.71 -4.29
C PHE A 491 -1.10 -2.86 -5.00
N ILE A 492 0.00 -2.72 -4.26
CA ILE A 492 1.35 -2.69 -4.83
C ILE A 492 2.26 -3.77 -4.21
N TYR A 493 2.93 -4.54 -5.06
CA TYR A 493 3.99 -5.49 -4.71
C TYR A 493 5.34 -4.99 -5.26
N GLY A 494 6.31 -4.69 -4.39
CA GLY A 494 7.71 -4.39 -4.72
C GLY A 494 8.33 -5.55 -5.47
N GLY A 495 8.55 -6.64 -4.72
CA GLY A 495 9.03 -7.89 -5.27
C GLY A 495 10.37 -8.27 -4.68
N LYS A 496 11.44 -8.00 -5.43
CA LYS A 496 12.80 -8.38 -5.04
C LYS A 496 13.71 -7.22 -5.35
N ASP A 497 14.75 -7.10 -4.52
CA ASP A 497 15.74 -6.02 -4.58
C ASP A 497 15.14 -4.72 -4.02
N ASP A 498 15.92 -3.62 -3.97
CA ASP A 498 15.55 -2.46 -3.14
C ASP A 498 14.58 -1.52 -3.89
N ASP A 499 13.30 -1.53 -3.51
CA ASP A 499 12.21 -0.83 -4.17
C ASP A 499 11.86 0.52 -3.53
N SER A 500 11.19 1.39 -4.30
CA SER A 500 10.66 2.68 -3.84
C SER A 500 9.19 2.80 -4.19
N ILE A 501 8.33 2.75 -3.17
CA ILE A 501 6.88 2.65 -3.31
C ILE A 501 6.19 3.87 -2.69
N PHE A 502 5.24 4.44 -3.43
CA PHE A 502 4.37 5.52 -2.98
C PHE A 502 2.91 5.13 -3.26
N GLY A 503 2.06 4.99 -2.23
CA GLY A 503 0.61 4.75 -2.42
C GLY A 503 -0.10 5.98 -2.99
N ASP A 504 0.36 7.16 -2.59
CA ASP A 504 -0.10 8.49 -3.00
C ASP A 504 -1.42 8.97 -2.39
N GLN A 505 -2.60 8.57 -2.89
CA GLN A 505 -3.91 9.02 -2.38
C GLN A 505 -4.89 7.87 -2.35
N GLY A 506 -5.37 7.46 -1.19
CA GLY A 506 -6.27 6.31 -1.09
C GLY A 506 -5.95 5.49 0.15
N ASN A 507 -6.70 4.43 0.40
CA ASN A 507 -6.31 3.44 1.40
C ASN A 507 -5.51 2.37 0.67
N ASP A 508 -4.20 2.52 0.66
CA ASP A 508 -3.34 1.69 -0.18
C ASP A 508 -2.85 0.46 0.58
N THR A 509 -2.59 -0.64 -0.14
CA THR A 509 -1.90 -1.82 0.39
C THR A 509 -0.55 -1.97 -0.32
N LEU A 510 0.53 -1.76 0.44
CA LEU A 510 1.89 -1.65 -0.07
C LEU A 510 2.76 -2.75 0.55
N LEU A 511 3.32 -3.63 -0.28
CA LEU A 511 4.17 -4.74 0.15
C LEU A 511 5.53 -4.63 -0.52
N GLY A 512 6.62 -4.42 0.23
CA GLY A 512 8.00 -4.39 -0.29
C GLY A 512 8.50 -5.77 -0.73
N GLU A 513 8.25 -6.79 0.10
CA GLU A 513 8.65 -8.19 -0.08
C GLU A 513 10.12 -8.49 0.27
N GLU A 514 11.05 -8.62 -0.68
CA GLU A 514 12.48 -8.91 -0.40
C GLU A 514 13.35 -7.72 -0.84
N GLY A 515 14.08 -7.05 0.03
CA GLY A 515 14.90 -5.90 -0.35
C GLY A 515 15.07 -4.93 0.81
N ASP A 516 16.02 -3.99 0.74
CA ASP A 516 16.01 -2.85 1.67
C ASP A 516 15.10 -1.76 1.08
N ASP A 517 13.80 -1.81 1.36
CA ASP A 517 12.75 -1.04 0.67
C ASP A 517 12.50 0.35 1.26
N VAL A 518 11.95 1.25 0.45
CA VAL A 518 11.48 2.57 0.88
C VAL A 518 10.00 2.73 0.52
N ILE A 519 9.13 2.71 1.52
CA ILE A 519 7.67 2.75 1.32
C ILE A 519 7.04 3.96 2.02
N TYR A 520 6.24 4.71 1.27
CA TYR A 520 5.40 5.78 1.76
C TYR A 520 3.93 5.46 1.44
N GLY A 521 3.07 5.43 2.46
CA GLY A 521 1.63 5.30 2.29
C GLY A 521 1.07 6.46 1.45
N GLY A 522 1.03 7.65 2.02
CA GLY A 522 0.65 8.85 1.28
C GLY A 522 1.73 9.50 0.39
N ASN A 523 1.29 10.47 -0.40
CA ASN A 523 2.16 11.32 -1.22
C ASN A 523 2.94 12.37 -0.41
N ASN A 524 4.09 12.81 -0.94
CA ASN A 524 4.89 13.91 -0.36
C ASN A 524 4.38 15.33 -0.73
N SER A 525 3.14 15.47 -1.21
CA SER A 525 2.60 16.75 -1.72
C SER A 525 2.12 17.65 -0.59
N VAL A 526 2.77 18.81 -0.43
CA VAL A 526 2.26 19.86 0.50
C VAL A 526 0.98 20.54 0.00
N THR A 527 0.62 20.38 -1.28
CA THR A 527 -0.54 21.05 -1.89
C THR A 527 -1.76 20.17 -2.02
N ASP A 528 -1.56 18.85 -2.05
CA ASP A 528 -2.63 17.86 -2.15
C ASP A 528 -2.27 16.60 -1.32
N PRO A 529 -2.00 16.78 -0.01
CA PRO A 529 -1.61 15.67 0.85
C PRO A 529 -2.73 14.65 0.92
N ASP A 530 -2.39 13.38 1.00
CA ASP A 530 -3.34 12.42 1.53
C ASP A 530 -3.55 12.72 3.00
N VAL A 531 -4.79 12.93 3.42
CA VAL A 531 -5.14 13.26 4.82
C VAL A 531 -6.17 12.29 5.37
N SER A 532 -6.55 11.29 4.59
CA SER A 532 -7.65 10.38 4.91
C SER A 532 -7.40 8.94 4.48
N GLY A 533 -6.45 8.70 3.59
CA GLY A 533 -5.97 7.38 3.24
C GLY A 533 -5.36 6.71 4.44
N GLN A 534 -5.95 5.57 4.84
CA GLN A 534 -5.44 4.72 5.90
C GLN A 534 -4.73 3.56 5.22
N ASP A 535 -3.41 3.58 5.27
CA ASP A 535 -2.57 2.70 4.49
C ASP A 535 -2.21 1.44 5.27
N PHE A 536 -2.08 0.35 4.52
CA PHE A 536 -1.47 -0.88 5.00
C PHE A 536 -0.09 -1.03 4.36
N ILE A 537 0.95 -1.06 5.18
CA ILE A 537 2.34 -1.13 4.71
C ILE A 537 3.02 -2.37 5.31
N SER A 538 3.70 -3.15 4.48
CA SER A 538 4.60 -4.22 4.91
C SER A 538 5.95 -4.06 4.22
N GLY A 539 7.03 -3.94 4.98
CA GLY A 539 8.40 -3.93 4.45
C GLY A 539 8.76 -5.30 3.90
N GLY A 540 8.83 -6.31 4.77
CA GLY A 540 9.04 -7.69 4.36
C GLY A 540 10.36 -8.23 4.88
N VAL A 541 11.32 -8.51 4.02
CA VAL A 541 12.66 -8.99 4.39
C VAL A 541 13.69 -7.97 3.95
N GLY A 542 14.39 -7.36 4.89
CA GLY A 542 15.44 -6.38 4.65
C GLY A 542 15.43 -5.29 5.70
N ASN A 543 16.27 -4.26 5.54
CA ASN A 543 16.26 -3.12 6.46
C ASN A 543 15.46 -1.99 5.83
N ASP A 544 14.17 -1.95 6.12
CA ASP A 544 13.21 -1.13 5.40
C ASP A 544 13.05 0.26 6.02
N PHE A 545 12.65 1.21 5.19
CA PHE A 545 12.15 2.52 5.63
C PHE A 545 10.68 2.65 5.29
N LEU A 546 9.83 2.72 6.31
CA LEU A 546 8.38 2.74 6.17
C LEU A 546 7.78 4.02 6.77
N SER A 547 6.83 4.63 6.07
CA SER A 547 6.15 5.85 6.53
C SER A 547 4.67 5.86 6.13
N GLY A 548 3.76 5.87 7.12
CA GLY A 548 2.32 6.02 6.88
C GLY A 548 1.97 7.42 6.36
N ASN A 549 2.62 8.44 6.93
CA ASN A 549 2.43 9.87 6.68
C ASN A 549 1.24 10.49 7.42
N TYR A 550 0.02 10.15 7.02
CA TYR A 550 -1.20 10.82 7.47
C TYR A 550 -2.34 9.81 7.59
N ALA A 551 -3.30 10.11 8.46
CA ALA A 551 -4.38 9.23 8.87
C ALA A 551 -3.89 8.06 9.74
N ALA A 552 -4.75 7.08 9.98
CA ALA A 552 -4.49 5.99 10.91
C ALA A 552 -3.99 4.78 10.12
N ASP A 553 -2.68 4.61 10.08
CA ASP A 553 -2.00 3.65 9.22
C ASP A 553 -1.64 2.37 9.99
N THR A 554 -1.48 1.27 9.27
CA THR A 554 -0.94 0.01 9.80
C THR A 554 0.37 -0.31 9.11
N ILE A 555 1.45 -0.43 9.90
CA ILE A 555 2.80 -0.67 9.39
C ILE A 555 3.35 -1.96 10.01
N LEU A 556 3.82 -2.86 9.14
CA LEU A 556 4.58 -4.05 9.49
C LEU A 556 6.01 -3.87 8.97
N GLY A 557 6.99 -3.81 9.86
CA GLY A 557 8.43 -3.79 9.54
C GLY A 557 8.81 -5.05 8.77
N GLY A 558 8.96 -6.16 9.50
CA GLY A 558 9.26 -7.44 8.86
C GLY A 558 10.39 -8.20 9.54
N GLU A 559 11.23 -8.82 8.74
CA GLU A 559 12.49 -9.42 9.17
C GLU A 559 13.65 -8.44 8.92
N ASP A 560 14.65 -8.45 9.82
CA ASP A 560 15.81 -7.55 9.85
C ASP A 560 15.46 -6.17 10.45
N ASN A 561 16.37 -5.18 10.40
CA ASN A 561 16.26 -3.99 11.26
C ASN A 561 15.59 -2.83 10.52
N ASP A 562 14.36 -2.53 10.88
CA ASP A 562 13.51 -1.60 10.16
C ASP A 562 13.46 -0.22 10.81
N THR A 563 13.08 0.78 10.02
CA THR A 563 12.71 2.11 10.50
C THR A 563 11.30 2.45 10.06
N SER A 564 10.37 2.50 11.01
CA SER A 564 8.96 2.78 10.74
C SER A 564 8.51 4.09 11.38
N ARG A 565 7.70 4.87 10.64
CA ARG A 565 7.08 6.11 11.09
C ARG A 565 5.58 6.09 10.82
N GLY A 566 4.75 6.21 11.84
CA GLY A 566 3.30 6.34 11.70
C GLY A 566 2.96 7.63 10.96
N GLY A 567 3.24 8.75 11.61
CA GLY A 567 3.18 10.06 10.98
C GLY A 567 2.15 10.96 11.65
N LYS A 568 0.90 10.93 11.21
CA LYS A 568 -0.19 11.70 11.83
C LYS A 568 -1.47 10.88 11.84
N GLY A 569 -2.06 10.69 13.00
CA GLY A 569 -3.26 9.88 13.16
C GLY A 569 -2.98 8.88 14.25
N ASP A 570 -3.92 7.98 14.53
CA ASP A 570 -3.70 6.96 15.55
C ASP A 570 -3.16 5.71 14.85
N ASP A 571 -1.84 5.55 14.82
CA ASP A 571 -1.13 4.56 14.00
C ASP A 571 -0.88 3.24 14.74
N LEU A 572 -0.77 2.15 13.98
CA LEU A 572 -0.44 0.81 14.50
C LEU A 572 0.82 0.28 13.83
N ILE A 573 1.91 0.15 14.58
CA ILE A 573 3.24 -0.18 14.06
C ILE A 573 3.78 -1.44 14.73
N TYR A 574 4.23 -2.40 13.93
CA TYR A 574 4.91 -3.61 14.37
C TYR A 574 6.33 -3.65 13.79
N GLY A 575 7.37 -3.71 14.63
CA GLY A 575 8.74 -3.97 14.20
C GLY A 575 8.91 -5.40 13.66
N GLN A 576 8.40 -6.37 14.44
CA GLN A 576 8.47 -7.81 14.20
C GLN A 576 9.81 -8.45 14.58
N SER A 577 10.75 -8.69 13.67
CA SER A 577 11.98 -9.44 13.98
C SER A 577 13.19 -8.62 13.58
N GLY A 578 13.90 -8.03 14.52
CA GLY A 578 14.96 -7.08 14.21
C GLY A 578 15.31 -6.24 15.42
N ASP A 579 16.42 -5.49 15.37
CA ASP A 579 16.61 -4.38 16.31
C ASP A 579 16.00 -3.12 15.66
N ASP A 580 14.70 -2.90 15.86
CA ASP A 580 13.89 -1.93 15.09
C ASP A 580 13.88 -0.52 15.67
N LEU A 581 13.58 0.46 14.82
CA LEU A 581 13.40 1.86 15.19
C LEU A 581 12.00 2.36 14.81
N LEU A 582 11.14 2.54 15.81
CA LEU A 582 9.74 2.89 15.61
C LEU A 582 9.43 4.31 16.13
N PHE A 583 8.66 5.07 15.36
CA PHE A 583 8.13 6.38 15.75
C PHE A 583 6.62 6.43 15.49
N GLY A 584 5.79 6.68 16.52
CA GLY A 584 4.36 6.99 16.32
C GLY A 584 4.15 8.36 15.66
N ASP A 585 4.97 9.33 16.06
CA ASP A 585 5.03 10.71 15.58
C ASP A 585 3.90 11.63 16.13
N GLN A 586 2.67 11.62 15.62
CA GLN A 586 1.57 12.48 16.10
C GLN A 586 0.28 11.67 16.16
N GLY A 587 -0.23 11.37 17.34
CA GLY A 587 -1.34 10.43 17.43
C GLY A 587 -1.59 9.95 18.83
N ASN A 588 -2.53 9.02 18.97
CA ASN A 588 -2.45 8.02 20.02
C ASN A 588 -2.01 6.73 19.33
N ASP A 589 -0.73 6.45 19.38
CA ASP A 589 -0.11 5.41 18.57
C ASP A 589 0.05 4.12 19.36
N THR A 590 0.00 2.99 18.66
CA THR A 590 0.31 1.67 19.23
C THR A 590 1.56 1.12 18.54
N LEU A 591 2.65 1.01 19.30
CA LEU A 591 3.95 0.53 18.80
C LEU A 591 4.32 -0.80 19.45
N CYS A 592 4.71 -1.76 18.64
CA CYS A 592 5.13 -3.08 19.08
C CYS A 592 6.49 -3.45 18.48
N GLY A 593 7.56 -3.46 19.30
CA GLY A 593 8.90 -3.87 18.88
C GLY A 593 8.93 -5.35 18.46
N CYS A 594 8.45 -6.23 19.34
CA CYS A 594 8.39 -7.68 19.17
C CYS A 594 9.72 -8.41 19.46
N GLU A 595 10.37 -9.07 18.50
CA GLU A 595 11.62 -9.82 18.76
C GLU A 595 12.85 -8.97 18.39
N GLY A 596 13.71 -8.67 19.37
CA GLY A 596 14.98 -7.98 19.19
C GLY A 596 15.12 -6.81 20.14
N ASN A 597 16.21 -6.02 20.06
CA ASN A 597 16.42 -4.88 20.95
C ASN A 597 15.95 -3.61 20.26
N ASP A 598 14.72 -3.24 20.55
CA ASP A 598 14.00 -2.22 19.81
C ASP A 598 14.16 -0.84 20.45
N THR A 599 14.00 0.19 19.61
CA THR A 599 13.92 1.58 20.06
C THR A 599 12.58 2.17 19.64
N LEU A 600 11.73 2.45 20.62
CA LEU A 600 10.38 2.96 20.41
C LEU A 600 10.26 4.41 20.89
N TYR A 601 9.70 5.26 20.04
CA TYR A 601 9.31 6.62 20.38
C TYR A 601 7.81 6.78 20.12
N GLY A 602 7.03 7.09 21.16
CA GLY A 602 5.61 7.46 21.01
C GLY A 602 5.50 8.67 20.07
N ASP A 603 6.14 9.77 20.47
CA ASP A 603 6.24 10.96 19.62
C ASP A 603 7.57 11.16 18.89
N ASN A 604 7.55 12.01 17.86
CA ASN A 604 8.76 12.50 17.20
C ASN A 604 9.55 13.50 18.07
N PRO A 605 10.79 13.20 18.51
CA PRO A 605 11.59 14.14 19.32
C PRO A 605 12.08 15.38 18.52
N GLY A 606 11.99 15.34 17.18
CA GLY A 606 12.43 16.40 16.27
C GLY A 606 11.32 17.34 15.78
N LEU A 607 10.05 16.94 15.89
CA LEU A 607 8.91 17.79 15.57
C LEU A 607 8.44 18.45 16.87
N SER A 608 8.56 19.76 16.95
CA SER A 608 7.94 20.49 18.07
C SER A 608 6.42 20.32 17.90
N ALA A 609 5.79 19.51 18.76
CA ALA A 609 4.35 19.45 18.86
C ALA A 609 3.80 20.89 18.87
N ALA A 610 2.82 21.16 18.01
CA ALA A 610 2.20 22.46 17.99
C ALA A 610 1.49 22.66 19.34
N VAL A 611 1.93 23.66 20.10
CA VAL A 611 1.36 24.05 21.41
C VAL A 611 -0.17 23.99 21.38
N GLY A 612 -0.76 22.92 21.94
CA GLY A 612 -2.21 22.73 22.00
C GLY A 612 -2.78 21.31 21.80
N THR A 613 -1.99 20.27 21.50
CA THR A 613 -2.40 18.86 21.61
C THR A 613 -2.03 18.38 23.02
N GLN A 614 -3.01 17.96 23.83
CA GLN A 614 -2.81 17.48 25.21
C GLN A 614 -3.51 16.12 25.40
N ASP A 615 -3.56 15.30 24.36
CA ASP A 615 -4.22 13.98 24.40
C ASP A 615 -3.54 13.07 23.34
N GLN A 616 -2.25 12.80 23.49
CA GLN A 616 -1.50 11.76 22.78
C GLN A 616 -1.19 10.73 23.86
N GLN A 617 -1.93 9.63 23.88
CA GLN A 617 -1.77 8.56 24.86
C GLN A 617 -1.29 7.35 24.09
N ASP A 618 0.01 7.15 24.08
CA ASP A 618 0.61 6.09 23.28
C ASP A 618 0.66 4.78 24.08
N GLU A 619 0.56 3.66 23.37
CA GLU A 619 0.73 2.32 23.92
C GLU A 619 1.98 1.67 23.29
N LEU A 620 3.04 1.51 24.08
CA LEU A 620 4.34 1.06 23.61
C LEU A 620 4.69 -0.29 24.24
N PHE A 621 4.94 -1.29 23.40
CA PHE A 621 5.33 -2.64 23.79
C PHE A 621 6.74 -2.94 23.25
N GLY A 622 7.72 -3.12 24.14
CA GLY A 622 9.08 -3.52 23.77
C GLY A 622 9.09 -4.92 23.17
N GLY A 623 8.74 -5.92 23.98
CA GLY A 623 8.61 -7.29 23.52
C GLY A 623 9.69 -8.17 24.14
N ALA A 624 10.48 -8.82 23.31
CA ALA A 624 11.56 -9.69 23.76
C ALA A 624 12.91 -9.09 23.34
N GLY A 625 13.66 -8.56 24.30
CA GLY A 625 14.98 -7.96 24.08
C GLY A 625 15.31 -6.94 25.16
N ASP A 626 16.51 -6.36 25.12
CA ASP A 626 16.82 -5.25 26.02
C ASP A 626 16.36 -3.93 25.34
N ASP A 627 15.12 -3.50 25.57
CA ASP A 627 14.47 -2.44 24.79
C ASP A 627 14.70 -1.02 25.34
N LEU A 628 14.56 -0.03 24.46
CA LEU A 628 14.62 1.39 24.81
C LEU A 628 13.33 2.11 24.38
N ILE A 629 12.52 2.50 25.35
CA ILE A 629 11.17 3.03 25.13
C ILE A 629 11.06 4.47 25.64
N PHE A 630 10.53 5.36 24.81
CA PHE A 630 10.27 6.76 25.14
C PHE A 630 8.78 7.08 24.89
N GLY A 631 8.01 7.38 25.95
CA GLY A 631 6.63 7.87 25.82
C GLY A 631 6.59 9.26 25.17
N ASN A 632 7.34 10.19 25.78
CA ASN A 632 7.50 11.60 25.39
C ASN A 632 6.40 12.53 25.93
N GLN A 633 5.41 12.97 25.14
CA GLN A 633 4.36 13.88 25.64
C GLN A 633 3.02 13.15 25.65
N GLY A 634 2.49 12.86 26.83
CA GLY A 634 1.27 12.08 26.88
C GLY A 634 0.98 11.51 28.26
N ASP A 635 -0.23 10.99 28.46
CA ASP A 635 -0.47 10.08 29.58
C ASP A 635 -0.23 8.65 29.02
N ASP A 636 1.04 8.23 28.89
CA ASP A 636 1.42 7.06 28.08
C ASP A 636 1.40 5.74 28.87
N GLN A 637 1.28 4.62 28.14
CA GLN A 637 1.46 3.27 28.68
C GLN A 637 2.65 2.59 28.04
N LEU A 638 3.66 2.29 28.85
CA LEU A 638 4.90 1.65 28.41
C LEU A 638 5.02 0.25 29.04
N PHE A 639 5.24 -0.75 28.20
CA PHE A 639 5.42 -2.13 28.58
C PHE A 639 6.78 -2.63 28.04
N GLY A 640 7.72 -2.94 28.94
CA GLY A 640 9.01 -3.54 28.57
C GLY A 640 8.86 -4.98 28.08
N GLU A 641 8.01 -5.74 28.78
CA GLU A 641 7.72 -7.16 28.55
C GLU A 641 8.84 -8.11 29.01
N GLY A 642 9.80 -8.46 28.17
CA GLY A 642 10.80 -9.48 28.48
C GLY A 642 12.24 -9.02 28.26
N ASP A 643 13.13 -9.41 29.18
CA ASP A 643 14.54 -9.02 29.23
C ASP A 643 14.74 -7.63 29.91
N ASN A 644 15.86 -6.92 29.76
CA ASN A 644 16.15 -5.76 30.64
C ASN A 644 15.93 -4.43 29.94
N ASP A 645 14.84 -3.76 30.29
CA ASP A 645 14.37 -2.61 29.53
C ASP A 645 14.76 -1.28 30.15
N THR A 646 14.85 -0.26 29.30
CA THR A 646 14.97 1.14 29.73
C THR A 646 13.77 1.93 29.22
N MET A 647 12.96 2.43 30.15
CA MET A 647 11.73 3.15 29.83
C MET A 647 11.77 4.57 30.38
N LEU A 648 11.42 5.53 29.54
CA LEU A 648 11.28 6.94 29.88
C LEU A 648 9.84 7.37 29.59
N GLY A 649 9.08 7.72 30.62
CA GLY A 649 7.70 8.21 30.51
C GLY A 649 7.67 9.54 29.75
N GLY A 650 8.15 10.61 30.39
CA GLY A 650 8.34 11.89 29.74
C GLY A 650 7.60 13.02 30.44
N GLU A 651 6.86 13.83 29.70
CA GLU A 651 5.94 14.83 30.25
C GLU A 651 4.54 14.22 30.40
N ASP A 652 3.80 14.66 31.43
CA ASP A 652 2.45 14.17 31.77
C ASP A 652 2.46 12.80 32.47
N ASN A 653 1.31 12.21 32.80
CA ASN A 653 1.24 11.14 33.81
C ASN A 653 1.30 9.75 33.18
N ASP A 654 2.45 9.10 33.31
CA ASP A 654 2.70 7.86 32.59
C ASP A 654 2.49 6.61 33.46
N SER A 655 2.27 5.47 32.80
CA SER A 655 2.25 4.14 33.41
C SER A 655 3.33 3.25 32.80
N LEU A 656 4.36 2.93 33.60
CA LEU A 656 5.51 2.15 33.17
C LEU A 656 5.49 0.75 33.82
N PHE A 657 5.52 -0.29 32.98
CA PHE A 657 5.45 -1.71 33.36
C PHE A 657 6.64 -2.50 32.83
N GLY A 658 7.65 -2.78 33.68
CA GLY A 658 8.89 -3.48 33.24
C GLY A 658 8.63 -4.93 32.84
N SER A 659 7.81 -5.64 33.63
CA SER A 659 7.41 -7.02 33.43
C SER A 659 8.47 -8.06 33.80
N LEU A 660 9.23 -8.68 32.89
CA LEU A 660 10.23 -9.71 33.25
C LEU A 660 11.63 -9.18 32.95
N GLY A 661 12.44 -8.84 33.95
CA GLY A 661 13.66 -8.11 33.65
C GLY A 661 14.35 -7.52 34.85
N ASN A 662 15.50 -6.88 34.65
CA ASN A 662 16.00 -5.93 35.65
C ASN A 662 15.94 -4.55 35.01
N ASP A 663 14.81 -3.89 35.20
CA ASP A 663 14.40 -2.79 34.33
C ASP A 663 14.81 -1.44 34.93
N SER A 664 15.00 -0.46 34.06
CA SER A 664 15.30 0.93 34.42
C SER A 664 14.15 1.84 33.99
N LEU A 665 13.30 2.21 34.94
CA LEU A 665 12.11 3.00 34.69
C LEU A 665 12.27 4.43 35.19
N LEU A 666 12.10 5.40 34.31
CA LEU A 666 12.21 6.83 34.58
C LEU A 666 10.89 7.51 34.20
N GLY A 667 10.15 8.06 35.17
CA GLY A 667 8.87 8.75 34.89
C GLY A 667 9.06 10.16 34.35
N GLU A 668 10.12 10.83 34.81
CA GLU A 668 10.45 12.22 34.46
C GLU A 668 9.47 13.26 35.03
N ALA A 669 8.42 13.68 34.33
CA ALA A 669 7.61 14.83 34.72
C ALA A 669 6.10 14.57 34.66
N GLY A 670 5.55 13.94 35.69
CA GLY A 670 4.10 13.80 35.89
C GLY A 670 3.81 13.08 37.19
N ASP A 671 2.54 12.81 37.49
CA ASP A 671 2.18 11.93 38.61
C ASP A 671 2.19 10.46 38.16
N ASP A 672 3.38 9.88 38.01
CA ASP A 672 3.58 8.61 37.29
C ASP A 672 3.21 7.36 38.12
N PHE A 673 2.96 6.24 37.42
CA PHE A 673 2.75 4.92 37.99
C PHE A 673 3.81 3.93 37.49
N PHE A 674 4.45 3.23 38.42
CA PHE A 674 5.50 2.26 38.12
C PHE A 674 5.14 0.87 38.62
N SER A 675 5.45 -0.14 37.80
CA SER A 675 5.45 -1.55 38.19
C SER A 675 6.63 -2.24 37.55
N GLY A 676 7.67 -2.53 38.34
CA GLY A 676 8.88 -3.20 37.85
C GLY A 676 8.59 -4.59 37.30
N GLY A 677 7.97 -5.48 38.09
CA GLY A 677 7.60 -6.81 37.62
C GLY A 677 8.44 -7.88 38.30
N GLU A 678 8.92 -8.91 37.61
CA GLU A 678 9.89 -9.87 38.14
C GLU A 678 11.33 -9.49 37.77
N GLY A 679 12.14 -9.18 38.78
CA GLY A 679 13.59 -9.02 38.77
C GLY A 679 14.04 -7.79 39.57
N ASP A 680 15.31 -7.42 39.53
CA ASP A 680 15.85 -6.37 40.40
C ASP A 680 15.79 -5.00 39.69
N ASP A 681 14.64 -4.32 39.79
CA ASP A 681 14.35 -3.10 39.02
C ASP A 681 14.87 -1.81 39.66
N THR A 682 15.04 -0.76 38.86
CA THR A 682 15.42 0.58 39.29
C THR A 682 14.39 1.61 38.81
N PHE A 683 13.80 2.35 39.74
CA PHE A 683 12.86 3.44 39.48
C PHE A 683 13.49 4.81 39.78
N THR A 684 13.19 5.77 38.92
CA THR A 684 13.40 7.20 39.15
C THR A 684 12.10 7.92 38.86
N GLY A 685 11.44 8.42 39.89
CA GLY A 685 10.12 9.06 39.77
C GLY A 685 10.20 10.40 39.03
N GLY A 686 11.16 11.25 39.39
CA GLY A 686 11.29 12.57 38.82
C GLY A 686 10.42 13.60 39.54
N SER A 687 9.60 14.34 38.82
CA SER A 687 8.77 15.42 39.37
C SER A 687 7.29 15.13 39.26
N GLY A 688 6.65 14.91 40.40
CA GLY A 688 5.21 14.82 40.51
C GLY A 688 4.88 14.10 41.80
N GLY A 689 3.73 13.45 41.85
CA GLY A 689 3.24 12.61 42.94
C GLY A 689 3.21 11.15 42.54
N ASP A 690 4.38 10.54 42.50
CA ASP A 690 4.59 9.25 41.83
C ASP A 690 4.13 8.07 42.68
N ARG A 691 3.80 6.95 42.03
CA ARG A 691 3.28 5.74 42.65
C ARG A 691 4.08 4.52 42.22
N PHE A 692 4.79 3.91 43.15
CA PHE A 692 5.59 2.71 42.89
C PHE A 692 4.87 1.47 43.42
N LEU A 693 4.44 0.58 42.53
CA LEU A 693 3.83 -0.70 42.88
C LEU A 693 4.90 -1.64 43.44
N VAL A 694 4.57 -2.24 44.58
CA VAL A 694 5.41 -3.22 45.28
C VAL A 694 4.57 -4.46 45.54
N ASN A 695 4.99 -5.58 44.98
CA ASN A 695 4.37 -6.90 45.01
C ASN A 695 5.25 -7.95 45.69
N PHE A 696 4.72 -9.17 45.81
CA PHE A 696 5.49 -10.31 46.28
C PHE A 696 6.30 -10.95 45.17
N ASN A 697 7.51 -11.39 45.49
CA ASN A 697 8.40 -12.11 44.57
C ASN A 697 8.76 -11.31 43.31
N GLN A 698 8.57 -9.99 43.34
CA GLN A 698 8.96 -9.09 42.27
C GLN A 698 10.48 -8.95 42.13
N GLY A 699 11.27 -9.38 43.12
CA GLY A 699 12.70 -9.12 43.16
C GLY A 699 13.04 -8.10 44.23
N VAL A 700 14.18 -7.42 44.09
CA VAL A 700 14.65 -6.39 45.02
C VAL A 700 14.87 -5.08 44.28
N ASP A 701 13.86 -4.23 44.32
CA ASP A 701 13.84 -3.00 43.55
C ASP A 701 14.52 -1.85 44.31
N ILE A 702 14.89 -0.82 43.56
CA ILE A 702 15.53 0.40 44.04
C ILE A 702 14.76 1.62 43.54
N ILE A 703 14.33 2.51 44.43
CA ILE A 703 13.79 3.83 44.07
C ILE A 703 14.84 4.88 44.42
N THR A 704 15.30 5.63 43.41
CA THR A 704 16.51 6.46 43.53
C THR A 704 16.25 7.86 44.10
N ASP A 705 15.02 8.38 44.00
CA ASP A 705 14.70 9.78 44.28
C ASP A 705 13.40 10.02 45.08
N PHE A 706 12.83 8.97 45.68
CA PHE A 706 11.56 9.00 46.42
C PHE A 706 11.38 10.26 47.29
N ASN A 707 10.40 11.08 46.96
CA ASN A 707 10.02 12.29 47.64
C ASN A 707 8.92 12.03 48.68
N ILE A 708 9.35 12.03 49.95
CA ILE A 708 8.47 11.80 51.10
C ILE A 708 7.22 12.69 51.20
N ASN A 709 7.19 13.83 50.49
CA ASN A 709 6.06 14.76 50.53
C ASN A 709 5.07 14.57 49.38
N GLN A 710 5.42 13.82 48.34
CA GLN A 710 4.65 13.74 47.09
C GLN A 710 4.36 12.30 46.64
N ASP A 711 5.27 11.37 46.88
CA ASP A 711 5.22 10.03 46.26
C ASP A 711 4.67 8.98 47.22
N PHE A 712 4.15 7.89 46.67
CA PHE A 712 3.55 6.79 47.40
C PHE A 712 4.14 5.45 46.99
N LEU A 713 4.23 4.55 47.97
CA LEU A 713 4.43 3.12 47.72
C LEU A 713 3.06 2.45 47.71
N VAL A 714 2.71 1.80 46.61
CA VAL A 714 1.46 1.07 46.43
C VAL A 714 1.71 -0.40 46.71
N LEU A 715 1.08 -0.94 47.74
CA LEU A 715 1.24 -2.35 48.12
C LEU A 715 0.20 -3.22 47.40
N GLY A 716 0.68 -4.17 46.58
CA GLY A 716 -0.15 -5.12 45.84
C GLY A 716 -0.09 -6.57 46.36
N ASP A 717 -0.70 -7.51 45.64
CA ASP A 717 -0.71 -8.95 45.95
C ASP A 717 -1.07 -9.35 47.40
N GLY A 718 -1.98 -8.62 48.02
CA GLY A 718 -2.42 -8.89 49.40
C GLY A 718 -1.41 -8.48 50.47
N LEU A 719 -0.36 -7.74 50.10
CA LEU A 719 0.39 -6.91 51.04
C LEU A 719 -0.57 -5.93 51.72
N SER A 720 -0.32 -5.66 53.00
CA SER A 720 -1.17 -4.76 53.78
C SER A 720 -0.34 -4.01 54.79
N ILE A 721 -0.87 -2.90 55.30
CA ILE A 721 -0.17 -2.04 56.26
C ILE A 721 -0.21 -2.66 57.69
N ASP A 722 -0.35 -3.98 57.85
CA ASP A 722 -0.23 -4.62 59.17
C ASP A 722 1.23 -4.59 59.65
N GLU A 723 1.48 -3.76 60.66
CA GLU A 723 2.79 -3.49 61.27
C GLU A 723 3.53 -4.76 61.76
N GLN A 724 2.83 -5.90 61.91
CA GLN A 724 3.48 -7.15 62.33
C GLN A 724 4.29 -7.84 61.24
N SER A 725 3.97 -7.56 59.97
CA SER A 725 4.63 -8.21 58.83
C SER A 725 5.50 -7.24 58.05
N LEU A 726 5.18 -5.94 58.05
CA LEU A 726 5.97 -4.90 57.40
C LEU A 726 7.00 -4.30 58.37
N THR A 727 8.27 -4.27 57.96
CA THR A 727 9.37 -3.64 58.72
C THR A 727 10.04 -2.58 57.85
N ILE A 728 10.31 -1.41 58.44
CA ILE A 728 11.02 -0.30 57.78
C ILE A 728 12.35 -0.12 58.51
N GLU A 729 13.47 -0.33 57.82
CA GLU A 729 14.81 -0.25 58.39
C GLU A 729 15.64 0.83 57.70
N THR A 730 16.34 1.66 58.47
CA THR A 730 17.32 2.60 57.92
C THR A 730 18.70 1.96 57.92
N VAL A 731 19.30 1.78 56.76
CA VAL A 731 20.63 1.19 56.57
C VAL A 731 21.53 2.19 55.85
N GLY A 732 22.39 2.88 56.61
CA GLY A 732 23.22 3.95 56.05
C GLY A 732 22.38 5.18 55.72
N GLU A 733 22.40 5.61 54.45
CA GLU A 733 21.59 6.71 53.91
C GLU A 733 20.32 6.21 53.20
N ASN A 734 20.08 4.89 53.19
CA ASN A 734 18.96 4.26 52.51
C ASN A 734 17.90 3.77 53.51
N ILE A 735 16.66 3.67 53.04
CA ILE A 735 15.55 3.06 53.77
C ILE A 735 15.12 1.79 53.05
N SER A 736 15.13 0.66 53.76
CA SER A 736 14.70 -0.63 53.25
C SER A 736 13.30 -0.96 53.77
N ILE A 737 12.42 -1.38 52.85
CA ILE A 737 11.07 -1.87 53.17
C ILE A 737 11.09 -3.39 53.07
N LEU A 738 10.76 -4.05 54.18
CA LEU A 738 10.80 -5.50 54.28
C LEU A 738 9.41 -6.06 54.64
N TRP A 739 9.08 -7.22 54.09
CA TRP A 739 7.94 -8.02 54.51
C TRP A 739 8.37 -9.38 55.02
N ASN A 740 8.02 -9.74 56.26
CA ASN A 740 8.46 -10.98 56.93
C ASN A 740 9.98 -11.21 56.81
N ASP A 741 10.78 -10.16 57.05
CA ASP A 741 12.24 -10.13 56.92
C ASP A 741 12.80 -10.28 55.48
N GLN A 742 11.95 -10.35 54.45
CA GLN A 742 12.36 -10.30 53.05
C GLN A 742 12.36 -8.84 52.57
N LEU A 743 13.47 -8.39 51.97
CA LEU A 743 13.56 -7.08 51.35
C LEU A 743 12.66 -7.02 50.11
N LEU A 744 11.85 -5.97 50.00
CA LEU A 744 10.99 -5.70 48.84
C LEU A 744 11.55 -4.57 48.00
N VAL A 745 11.81 -3.42 48.61
CA VAL A 745 12.31 -2.23 47.91
C VAL A 745 13.26 -1.44 48.80
N THR A 746 14.27 -0.81 48.18
CA THR A 746 15.19 0.13 48.80
C THR A 746 14.95 1.54 48.28
N LEU A 747 14.71 2.48 49.19
CA LEU A 747 14.66 3.91 48.89
C LEU A 747 16.04 4.50 49.12
N GLU A 748 16.71 4.96 48.06
CA GLU A 748 18.06 5.51 48.16
C GLU A 748 18.07 6.94 48.68
N ASN A 749 19.13 7.27 49.43
CA ASN A 749 19.46 8.63 49.84
C ASN A 749 18.32 9.40 50.54
N LEU A 750 17.39 8.68 51.17
CA LEU A 750 16.19 9.24 51.78
C LEU A 750 16.33 9.42 53.29
N SER A 751 16.16 10.66 53.75
CA SER A 751 16.15 11.00 55.17
C SER A 751 14.71 11.19 55.68
N ALA A 752 14.09 10.12 56.17
CA ALA A 752 12.74 10.11 56.73
C ALA A 752 12.64 9.17 57.94
N THR A 753 11.68 9.40 58.85
CA THR A 753 11.36 8.43 59.91
C THR A 753 10.47 7.31 59.38
N SER A 754 10.48 6.15 60.06
CA SER A 754 9.59 5.04 59.75
C SER A 754 8.11 5.44 59.78
N GLU A 755 7.69 6.34 60.67
CA GLU A 755 6.31 6.84 60.68
C GLU A 755 5.98 7.72 59.47
N GLN A 756 6.95 8.49 58.97
CA GLN A 756 6.75 9.30 57.75
C GLN A 756 6.57 8.38 56.54
N ILE A 757 7.43 7.37 56.40
CA ILE A 757 7.34 6.38 55.32
C ILE A 757 6.03 5.59 55.42
N ALA A 758 5.65 5.15 56.62
CA ALA A 758 4.39 4.44 56.81
C ALA A 758 3.15 5.26 56.39
N SER A 759 3.22 6.59 56.46
CA SER A 759 2.15 7.47 55.98
C SER A 759 2.07 7.62 54.47
N ARG A 760 3.07 7.10 53.73
CA ARG A 760 3.16 7.08 52.27
C ARG A 760 2.90 5.70 51.67
N LEU A 761 2.48 4.73 52.49
CA LEU A 761 2.02 3.43 52.02
C LEU A 761 0.53 3.48 51.71
N THR A 762 0.15 2.98 50.56
CA THR A 762 -1.25 2.77 50.16
C THR A 762 -1.44 1.34 49.65
N THR A 763 -2.68 0.94 49.37
CA THR A 763 -2.99 -0.37 48.75
C THR A 763 -3.72 -0.15 47.44
N LEU A 764 -3.68 -1.13 46.53
CA LEU A 764 -4.39 -1.11 45.23
C LEU A 764 -5.89 -0.79 45.34
N ASN A 765 -6.54 -1.10 46.48
CA ASN A 765 -7.97 -0.81 46.70
C ASN A 765 -8.24 0.61 47.22
N ASP A 766 -7.20 1.29 47.74
CA ASP A 766 -7.28 2.66 48.25
C ASP A 766 -6.71 3.69 47.24
N SER A 767 -6.02 3.23 46.20
CA SER A 767 -5.62 4.02 45.03
C SER A 767 -6.83 4.26 44.14
N PHE A 768 -7.35 5.48 44.17
CA PHE A 768 -8.53 5.92 43.40
C PHE A 768 -8.25 6.18 41.90
N PHE A 769 -7.05 5.85 41.42
CA PHE A 769 -6.55 6.20 40.09
C PHE A 769 -5.54 5.10 39.69
N ILE A 770 -6.05 4.10 38.96
CA ILE A 770 -5.35 3.41 37.88
C ILE A 770 -5.95 4.03 36.62
#